data_AF-A0A8D3BCN2-F1
#
_entry.id   AF-A0A8D3BCN2-F1
#
_cell.length_a   1.000
_cell.length_b   1.000
_cell.length_c   1.000
_cell.angle_alpha   90.00
_cell.angle_beta   90.00
_cell.angle_gamma   90.00
#
_symmetry.space_group_name_H-M   'P 1'
#
loop_
_entity.id
_entity.type
_entity.pdbx_description
1 polymer ?
#
loop_
_entity_poly.entity_id
_entity_poly.type
_entity_poly.pdbx_seq_one_letter_code
_entity_poly.pdbx_strand_id
1 'polypeptide(L)'
;MQIPEPEGAVPGPLKAEEALFGPEAPSRATTPISQGTTPDHYVLKEECEQMQGDLHPTSSQVPDLCIGCQQTNQETVALRHKPSQIPKVDRLVEDVQSQSGSTEEALRRCQELQMAAEKKLKTLKTLTKADEPAPVGNYGQRKQEEERRLQDILERLDAISLELSPPGPSTAAGLTSNGLVDSTGSNTIVSQSRSSRNVSNEDSDVDSDVDDDDDKDSESDDADDEDVDEKRAVKLPHLSNLHNYKVVSDFRGEEQGDLSVQRGEVLRIIRKSADGWWLAQNTKGNRGIVPMNYLKIDNDGHDDDDNDDDYDDEDYDDDGDENEEEEEQDGEQLTDARDKQSGTSHSNWSTVKKALTEIDATDVLSAMGAIPSGFRPSTLNKLLVEEGVTHRGSHHIQPDLSQSQLSFKDLFLDPDTGWVRARQVRTCVCFTLWSCRRIPTPGVGVQVLSRHIRLCAFDGTQVLSNIHTVRATYNSKSPKTWNFSPRMTGILPTLLDGDCFLRCNSESPDLGILFELGVTFIRNSTGERGELSCGWAFLKLTDDAGNPLPNRTYELPVNGGTPYEQDVAVEASVTKGTPAGVLQQMLQARRQPRLIIKLKSTSSQIRKQLCLLPDTLLHSLSCVHLLALHRQLLADTLLMNRPTMQNADLICNPVLSTFPVLLDQSDLLDALRAAWLDAEITMSRAQKRDLSFLKQEFIKVYMSSVYFLLHSPSLPCHRWADPPLEEQRARVIYTTLDSLKQSLLATGQSGGPEVFVDPAHHHIAFDITELTFDLLLVARKQ
;
A
#
# COMPACT_ATOMS: atom_id res chain seq x y z
N MET A 1 -1.79 67.45 21.24
CA MET A 1 -2.92 67.99 20.46
C MET A 1 -3.58 66.78 19.78
N GLN A 2 -4.62 66.16 20.36
CA GLN A 2 -6.08 66.43 20.18
C GLN A 2 -6.51 66.33 18.69
N ILE A 3 -7.15 65.23 18.21
CA ILE A 3 -8.61 64.83 18.26
C ILE A 3 -9.51 65.81 17.47
N PRO A 4 -10.60 65.45 16.70
CA PRO A 4 -11.50 64.26 16.78
C PRO A 4 -12.07 63.61 15.46
N GLU A 5 -12.81 62.51 15.67
CA GLU A 5 -13.89 61.83 14.88
C GLU A 5 -15.17 62.71 14.67
N PRO A 6 -16.28 62.35 13.92
CA PRO A 6 -17.09 61.10 14.07
C PRO A 6 -18.00 60.56 12.88
N GLU A 7 -18.63 59.39 13.13
CA GLU A 7 -19.98 58.82 12.73
C GLU A 7 -20.42 58.78 11.24
N GLY A 8 -21.20 57.82 10.69
CA GLY A 8 -22.04 56.70 11.15
C GLY A 8 -23.24 56.50 10.18
N ALA A 9 -23.75 55.26 10.03
CA ALA A 9 -25.08 54.84 9.50
C ALA A 9 -25.25 54.26 8.05
N VAL A 10 -25.98 53.13 8.02
CA VAL A 10 -26.56 52.33 6.91
C VAL A 10 -28.10 52.47 7.04
N PRO A 11 -28.92 52.53 5.94
CA PRO A 11 -29.64 51.36 5.39
C PRO A 11 -29.97 51.40 3.86
N GLY A 12 -30.41 50.25 3.29
CA GLY A 12 -30.91 50.07 1.89
C GLY A 12 -32.26 50.77 1.61
N PRO A 13 -33.14 50.35 0.64
CA PRO A 13 -33.14 49.15 -0.23
C PRO A 13 -33.69 49.34 -1.70
N LEU A 14 -33.68 48.24 -2.48
CA LEU A 14 -34.70 47.68 -3.43
C LEU A 14 -35.42 48.48 -4.57
N LYS A 15 -35.56 47.75 -5.70
CA LYS A 15 -36.59 47.76 -6.79
C LYS A 15 -36.48 48.85 -7.87
N ALA A 16 -36.90 48.69 -9.13
CA ALA A 16 -37.35 47.60 -10.01
C ALA A 16 -37.61 48.25 -11.41
N GLU A 17 -37.83 47.43 -12.45
CA GLU A 17 -38.65 47.74 -13.67
C GLU A 17 -38.10 48.79 -14.66
N GLU A 18 -38.30 48.76 -15.98
CA GLU A 18 -38.88 47.84 -16.97
C GLU A 18 -38.60 48.47 -18.36
N ALA A 19 -38.98 47.77 -19.43
CA ALA A 19 -39.29 48.29 -20.79
C ALA A 19 -38.12 48.69 -21.72
N LEU A 20 -38.16 48.52 -23.04
CA LEU A 20 -38.95 47.77 -24.04
C LEU A 20 -38.24 48.07 -25.38
N PHE A 21 -38.25 47.14 -26.34
CA PHE A 21 -38.51 47.33 -27.78
C PHE A 21 -37.97 46.16 -28.61
N GLY A 22 -38.87 45.34 -29.16
CA GLY A 22 -38.68 44.68 -30.47
C GLY A 22 -39.19 45.61 -31.58
N PRO A 23 -39.55 45.12 -32.80
CA PRO A 23 -39.54 43.74 -33.30
C PRO A 23 -38.95 43.58 -34.74
N GLU A 24 -38.86 42.36 -35.26
CA GLU A 24 -39.43 41.91 -36.58
C GLU A 24 -38.96 40.48 -36.97
N ALA A 25 -39.89 39.71 -37.55
CA ALA A 25 -39.73 38.38 -38.17
C ALA A 25 -39.68 38.55 -39.73
N PRO A 26 -39.84 37.55 -40.64
CA PRO A 26 -39.94 36.08 -40.52
C PRO A 26 -39.19 35.27 -41.64
N SER A 27 -39.25 33.93 -41.62
CA SER A 27 -39.76 33.05 -42.72
C SER A 27 -39.10 31.65 -42.86
N ARG A 28 -39.92 30.71 -43.35
CA ARG A 28 -39.77 29.25 -43.57
C ARG A 28 -38.85 28.87 -44.74
N ALA A 29 -38.23 27.68 -44.69
CA ALA A 29 -38.61 26.49 -45.50
C ALA A 29 -37.44 25.55 -45.86
N THR A 30 -37.80 24.26 -46.02
CA THR A 30 -37.31 23.23 -46.98
C THR A 30 -36.14 22.30 -46.62
N THR A 31 -36.48 21.01 -46.53
CA THR A 31 -35.64 19.81 -46.75
C THR A 31 -35.40 19.56 -48.25
N PRO A 32 -34.42 18.72 -48.60
CA PRO A 32 -34.72 17.63 -49.52
C PRO A 32 -34.13 16.25 -49.13
N ILE A 33 -34.73 15.22 -49.71
CA ILE A 33 -34.46 13.78 -49.62
C ILE A 33 -33.53 13.35 -50.77
N SER A 34 -32.62 12.40 -50.55
CA SER A 34 -32.24 11.42 -51.58
C SER A 34 -31.91 10.04 -50.95
N GLN A 35 -32.29 9.00 -51.70
CA GLN A 35 -32.34 7.59 -51.32
C GLN A 35 -31.08 6.83 -51.75
N GLY A 36 -30.74 5.72 -51.07
CA GLY A 36 -30.01 4.61 -51.71
C GLY A 36 -29.22 3.65 -50.81
N THR A 37 -29.81 2.47 -50.59
CA THR A 37 -29.18 1.12 -50.37
C THR A 37 -28.54 0.74 -49.01
N THR A 38 -29.19 -0.24 -48.36
CA THR A 38 -28.73 -1.21 -47.32
C THR A 38 -27.86 -2.32 -47.97
N PRO A 39 -27.07 -3.19 -47.25
CA PRO A 39 -27.50 -3.96 -46.07
C PRO A 39 -26.47 -4.36 -44.96
N ASP A 40 -27.07 -4.91 -43.89
CA ASP A 40 -26.57 -5.83 -42.85
C ASP A 40 -25.58 -5.36 -41.77
N HIS A 41 -26.11 -5.17 -40.54
CA HIS A 41 -25.39 -5.53 -39.31
C HIS A 41 -26.36 -6.07 -38.24
N TYR A 42 -25.96 -7.21 -37.69
CA TYR A 42 -26.60 -8.02 -36.66
C TYR A 42 -26.70 -7.31 -35.29
N VAL A 43 -27.91 -7.35 -34.73
CA VAL A 43 -28.32 -7.76 -33.37
C VAL A 43 -27.27 -7.72 -32.25
N LEU A 44 -27.51 -6.90 -31.22
CA LEU A 44 -27.63 -7.28 -29.80
C LEU A 44 -27.91 -6.02 -28.93
N LYS A 45 -29.19 -5.65 -28.84
CA LYS A 45 -29.75 -4.83 -27.75
C LYS A 45 -31.24 -5.13 -27.68
N GLU A 46 -31.65 -5.67 -26.53
CA GLU A 46 -33.01 -5.79 -25.96
C GLU A 46 -33.21 -7.17 -25.36
N GLU A 47 -32.80 -7.32 -24.10
CA GLU A 47 -33.38 -8.25 -23.13
C GLU A 47 -32.84 -7.90 -21.72
N CYS A 48 -33.36 -6.81 -21.13
CA CYS A 48 -33.32 -6.66 -19.66
C CYS A 48 -34.38 -5.68 -19.09
N GLU A 49 -35.38 -5.26 -19.86
CA GLU A 49 -36.48 -4.42 -19.39
C GLU A 49 -37.83 -5.01 -19.78
N GLN A 50 -38.14 -6.18 -19.24
CA GLN A 50 -39.53 -6.65 -19.17
C GLN A 50 -39.66 -7.73 -18.11
N MET A 51 -39.79 -7.30 -16.85
CA MET A 51 -40.51 -8.01 -15.77
C MET A 51 -40.63 -7.04 -14.56
N GLN A 52 -41.18 -5.86 -14.77
CA GLN A 52 -41.67 -4.98 -13.69
C GLN A 52 -43.07 -4.49 -14.07
N GLY A 53 -44.05 -5.38 -13.86
CA GLY A 53 -45.46 -5.05 -13.86
C GLY A 53 -45.97 -5.00 -12.43
N ASP A 54 -46.42 -3.82 -12.03
CA ASP A 54 -47.46 -3.48 -11.08
C ASP A 54 -47.58 -4.30 -9.78
N LEU A 55 -47.36 -3.62 -8.65
CA LEU A 55 -48.21 -3.69 -7.46
C LEU A 55 -47.84 -2.54 -6.49
N HIS A 56 -48.73 -1.56 -6.36
CA HIS A 56 -48.77 -0.63 -5.23
C HIS A 56 -48.90 -1.40 -3.90
N PRO A 57 -48.20 -1.01 -2.80
CA PRO A 57 -48.59 -1.45 -1.49
C PRO A 57 -49.38 -0.34 -0.77
N THR A 58 -50.69 -0.56 -0.68
CA THR A 58 -51.50 -0.01 0.40
C THR A 58 -51.17 -0.71 1.71
N SER A 59 -50.99 0.08 2.77
CA SER A 59 -51.14 -0.20 4.21
C SER A 59 -51.20 -1.65 4.72
N SER A 60 -50.40 -1.87 5.78
CA SER A 60 -50.60 -2.79 6.91
C SER A 60 -50.63 -4.29 6.60
N GLN A 61 -49.48 -4.94 6.77
CA GLN A 61 -49.25 -6.09 7.68
C GLN A 61 -47.87 -6.67 7.39
N VAL A 62 -46.98 -6.54 8.37
CA VAL A 62 -45.66 -7.19 8.40
C VAL A 62 -45.87 -8.65 8.82
N PRO A 63 -45.24 -9.65 8.18
CA PRO A 63 -44.97 -10.93 8.82
C PRO A 63 -43.51 -10.98 9.30
N ASP A 64 -43.35 -11.12 10.61
CA ASP A 64 -42.13 -11.35 11.40
C ASP A 64 -41.41 -12.68 11.08
N LEU A 65 -41.11 -12.98 9.81
CA LEU A 65 -40.59 -14.30 9.41
C LEU A 65 -39.18 -14.34 8.80
N CYS A 66 -38.45 -13.23 8.73
CA CYS A 66 -37.09 -13.22 8.16
C CYS A 66 -35.93 -13.21 9.17
N ILE A 67 -36.18 -13.08 10.48
CA ILE A 67 -35.09 -13.01 11.47
C ILE A 67 -34.61 -14.42 11.88
N GLY A 68 -35.50 -15.42 11.92
CA GLY A 68 -35.16 -16.77 12.38
C GLY A 68 -34.37 -17.63 11.37
N CYS A 69 -34.50 -17.38 10.06
CA CYS A 69 -33.81 -18.17 9.03
C CYS A 69 -32.45 -17.59 8.61
N GLN A 70 -32.09 -16.39 9.09
CA GLN A 70 -30.79 -15.75 8.85
C GLN A 70 -29.77 -15.99 9.98
N GLN A 71 -30.20 -16.55 11.12
CA GLN A 71 -29.33 -16.87 12.25
C GLN A 71 -28.28 -17.95 11.94
N THR A 72 -28.48 -18.78 10.92
CA THR A 72 -27.55 -19.83 10.49
C THR A 72 -26.54 -19.38 9.42
N ASN A 73 -26.65 -18.16 8.89
CA ASN A 73 -25.82 -17.72 7.74
C ASN A 73 -24.64 -16.80 8.10
N GLN A 74 -24.35 -16.57 9.40
CA GLN A 74 -23.11 -15.89 9.81
C GLN A 74 -21.86 -16.81 9.80
N GLU A 75 -22.00 -18.04 9.29
CA GLU A 75 -20.92 -19.03 9.25
C GLU A 75 -20.08 -18.94 7.95
N THR A 76 -19.00 -18.14 7.98
CA THR A 76 -17.60 -18.50 7.58
C THR A 76 -17.40 -19.36 6.30
N VAL A 77 -16.60 -19.00 5.27
CA VAL A 77 -15.13 -19.24 5.13
C VAL A 77 -14.63 -18.96 3.71
N ALA A 78 -13.47 -18.31 3.61
CA ALA A 78 -12.64 -18.15 2.42
C ALA A 78 -11.47 -19.16 2.37
N LEU A 79 -11.72 -20.41 1.94
CA LEU A 79 -10.61 -21.35 1.64
C LEU A 79 -10.67 -22.04 0.28
N ARG A 80 -11.77 -21.96 -0.47
CA ARG A 80 -11.80 -22.67 -1.76
C ARG A 80 -11.10 -21.92 -2.90
N HIS A 81 -10.86 -20.61 -2.78
CA HIS A 81 -10.31 -19.78 -3.86
C HIS A 81 -9.09 -18.92 -3.48
N LYS A 82 -8.24 -19.31 -2.52
CA LYS A 82 -6.80 -19.13 -2.80
C LYS A 82 -6.59 -19.76 -4.18
N PRO A 83 -5.93 -19.12 -5.16
CA PRO A 83 -5.79 -19.70 -6.49
C PRO A 83 -5.16 -21.05 -6.22
N SER A 84 -5.97 -22.10 -6.43
CA SER A 84 -5.63 -23.39 -5.85
C SER A 84 -4.31 -23.80 -6.50
N GLN A 85 -3.47 -24.50 -5.76
CA GLN A 85 -2.28 -25.01 -6.44
C GLN A 85 -2.67 -25.95 -7.58
N ILE A 86 -3.89 -26.48 -7.57
CA ILE A 86 -4.52 -27.31 -8.61
C ILE A 86 -4.37 -26.71 -10.03
N PRO A 87 -4.89 -25.52 -10.39
CA PRO A 87 -4.62 -24.94 -11.71
C PRO A 87 -3.13 -24.76 -12.07
N LYS A 88 -2.25 -24.56 -11.08
CA LYS A 88 -0.80 -24.48 -11.34
C LYS A 88 -0.18 -25.86 -11.56
N VAL A 89 -0.67 -26.87 -10.85
CA VAL A 89 -0.31 -28.28 -10.98
C VAL A 89 -0.86 -28.80 -12.31
N ASP A 90 -2.10 -28.51 -12.67
CA ASP A 90 -2.73 -28.91 -13.94
C ASP A 90 -1.98 -28.26 -15.12
N ARG A 91 -1.63 -26.97 -15.05
CA ARG A 91 -0.76 -26.32 -16.05
C ARG A 91 0.63 -26.96 -16.11
N LEU A 92 1.21 -27.31 -14.96
CA LEU A 92 2.49 -28.02 -14.93
C LEU A 92 2.37 -29.40 -15.59
N VAL A 93 1.28 -30.12 -15.35
CA VAL A 93 0.97 -31.40 -16.00
C VAL A 93 0.83 -31.22 -17.51
N GLU A 94 0.09 -30.21 -17.96
CA GLU A 94 -0.06 -29.87 -19.39
C GLU A 94 1.30 -29.52 -20.03
N ASP A 95 2.12 -28.70 -19.38
CA ASP A 95 3.46 -28.30 -19.86
C ASP A 95 4.39 -29.53 -20.00
N VAL A 96 4.34 -30.44 -19.02
CA VAL A 96 5.15 -31.68 -19.01
C VAL A 96 4.66 -32.67 -20.07
N GLN A 97 3.35 -32.82 -20.24
CA GLN A 97 2.74 -33.72 -21.24
C GLN A 97 2.92 -33.21 -22.67
N SER A 98 2.89 -31.90 -22.87
CA SER A 98 3.06 -31.27 -24.18
C SER A 98 4.52 -31.10 -24.60
N GLN A 99 5.48 -31.46 -23.74
CA GLN A 99 6.92 -31.22 -23.92
C GLN A 99 7.25 -29.73 -24.22
N SER A 100 6.40 -28.82 -23.77
CA SER A 100 6.58 -27.38 -24.00
C SER A 100 7.45 -26.79 -22.88
N GLY A 101 8.74 -26.60 -23.16
CA GLY A 101 9.66 -25.89 -22.26
C GLY A 101 10.85 -26.73 -21.77
N SER A 102 11.69 -26.13 -20.92
CA SER A 102 12.87 -26.80 -20.36
C SER A 102 12.47 -27.74 -19.21
N THR A 103 12.88 -29.01 -19.27
CA THR A 103 12.70 -30.01 -18.20
C THR A 103 13.22 -29.51 -16.85
N GLU A 104 14.30 -28.71 -16.85
CA GLU A 104 14.88 -28.10 -15.64
C GLU A 104 13.96 -27.02 -15.03
N GLU A 105 13.23 -26.26 -15.87
CA GLU A 105 12.27 -25.25 -15.41
C GLU A 105 11.00 -25.90 -14.85
N ALA A 106 10.50 -26.96 -15.50
CA ALA A 106 9.37 -27.75 -15.00
C ALA A 106 9.70 -28.38 -13.64
N LEU A 107 10.90 -28.93 -13.48
CA LEU A 107 11.37 -29.53 -12.23
C LEU A 107 11.51 -28.48 -11.12
N ARG A 108 12.02 -27.27 -11.44
CA ARG A 108 12.07 -26.15 -10.48
C ARG A 108 10.66 -25.73 -10.02
N ARG A 109 9.72 -25.55 -10.96
CA ARG A 109 8.32 -25.21 -10.65
C ARG A 109 7.64 -26.29 -9.81
N CYS A 110 7.91 -27.57 -10.12
CA CYS A 110 7.42 -28.71 -9.33
C CYS A 110 7.90 -28.62 -7.87
N GLN A 111 9.20 -28.41 -7.64
CA GLN A 111 9.79 -28.25 -6.31
C GLN A 111 9.24 -27.03 -5.55
N GLU A 112 9.05 -25.90 -6.24
CA GLU A 112 8.46 -24.70 -5.65
C GLU A 112 7.03 -24.95 -5.17
N LEU A 113 6.21 -25.63 -5.98
CA LEU A 113 4.85 -26.01 -5.61
C LEU A 113 4.84 -27.02 -4.45
N GLN A 114 5.73 -28.01 -4.48
CA GLN A 114 5.86 -29.02 -3.43
C GLN A 114 6.19 -28.38 -2.07
N MET A 115 7.24 -27.53 -2.02
CA MET A 115 7.59 -26.78 -0.81
C MET A 115 6.43 -25.90 -0.31
N ALA A 116 5.70 -25.27 -1.24
CA ALA A 116 4.58 -24.42 -0.88
C ALA A 116 3.38 -25.21 -0.34
N ALA A 117 3.09 -26.40 -0.90
CA ALA A 117 2.04 -27.31 -0.43
C ALA A 117 2.39 -27.92 0.93
N GLU A 118 3.63 -28.39 1.13
CA GLU A 118 4.13 -28.90 2.41
C GLU A 118 4.07 -27.84 3.51
N LYS A 119 4.51 -26.61 3.21
CA LYS A 119 4.43 -25.49 4.15
C LYS A 119 2.97 -25.23 4.57
N LYS A 120 2.04 -25.22 3.62
CA LYS A 120 0.61 -25.06 3.92
C LYS A 120 0.06 -26.19 4.75
N LEU A 121 0.42 -27.45 4.45
CA LEU A 121 -0.02 -28.62 5.21
C LEU A 121 0.50 -28.57 6.65
N LYS A 122 1.75 -28.15 6.84
CA LYS A 122 2.33 -27.94 8.18
C LYS A 122 1.56 -26.86 8.96
N THR A 123 1.28 -25.71 8.34
CA THR A 123 0.46 -24.65 8.96
C THR A 123 -0.95 -25.14 9.27
N LEU A 124 -1.57 -25.90 8.37
CA LEU A 124 -2.92 -26.41 8.56
C LEU A 124 -3.02 -27.35 9.77
N LYS A 125 -2.03 -28.24 9.93
CA LYS A 125 -1.96 -29.16 11.07
C LYS A 125 -1.89 -28.42 12.41
N THR A 126 -1.19 -27.29 12.48
CA THR A 126 -1.05 -26.48 13.70
C THR A 126 -2.29 -25.65 14.06
N LEU A 127 -3.23 -25.44 13.12
CA LEU A 127 -4.41 -24.61 13.37
C LEU A 127 -5.44 -25.32 14.24
N THR A 128 -6.01 -24.62 15.21
CA THR A 128 -7.09 -25.11 16.06
C THR A 128 -8.33 -24.23 15.92
N LYS A 129 -9.48 -24.74 16.38
CA LYS A 129 -10.73 -23.95 16.39
C LYS A 129 -10.62 -22.72 17.29
N ALA A 130 -9.77 -22.75 18.32
CA ALA A 130 -9.56 -21.62 19.23
C ALA A 130 -8.88 -20.43 18.55
N ASP A 131 -8.16 -20.67 17.46
CA ASP A 131 -7.50 -19.61 16.67
C ASP A 131 -8.48 -18.83 15.77
N GLU A 132 -9.75 -19.25 15.72
CA GLU A 132 -10.77 -18.59 14.91
C GLU A 132 -11.64 -17.61 15.71
N PRO A 133 -11.60 -16.31 15.37
CA PRO A 133 -12.41 -15.30 16.06
C PRO A 133 -13.90 -15.37 15.71
N ALA A 134 -14.24 -16.02 14.59
CA ALA A 134 -15.61 -16.28 14.17
C ALA A 134 -16.03 -17.72 14.50
N PRO A 135 -17.30 -17.96 14.90
CA PRO A 135 -17.83 -19.31 14.95
C PRO A 135 -17.85 -19.91 13.54
N VAL A 136 -16.89 -20.78 13.25
CA VAL A 136 -16.82 -21.51 11.98
C VAL A 136 -17.60 -22.82 12.09
N GLY A 137 -18.77 -22.88 11.44
CA GLY A 137 -19.54 -24.11 11.29
C GLY A 137 -18.75 -25.18 10.52
N ASN A 138 -18.72 -26.40 11.04
CA ASN A 138 -17.99 -27.54 10.48
C ASN A 138 -16.47 -27.31 10.32
N TYR A 139 -15.85 -26.49 11.18
CA TYR A 139 -14.40 -26.21 11.15
C TYR A 139 -13.54 -27.48 10.98
N GLY A 140 -13.79 -28.50 11.81
CA GLY A 140 -13.03 -29.75 11.79
C GLY A 140 -13.12 -30.49 10.46
N GLN A 141 -14.34 -30.59 9.91
CA GLN A 141 -14.57 -31.20 8.60
C GLN A 141 -13.84 -30.45 7.48
N ARG A 142 -13.88 -29.10 7.50
CA ARG A 142 -13.21 -28.27 6.50
C ARG A 142 -11.69 -28.36 6.58
N LYS A 143 -11.14 -28.38 7.79
CA LYS A 143 -9.71 -28.63 8.02
C LYS A 143 -9.30 -29.97 7.41
N GLN A 144 -10.06 -31.04 7.69
CA GLN A 144 -9.78 -32.38 7.17
C GLN A 144 -9.89 -32.47 5.64
N GLU A 145 -10.87 -31.79 5.03
CA GLU A 145 -11.03 -31.74 3.58
C GLU A 145 -9.84 -31.07 2.89
N GLU A 146 -9.36 -29.93 3.43
CA GLU A 146 -8.20 -29.23 2.87
C GLU A 146 -6.88 -29.98 3.15
N GLU A 147 -6.75 -30.68 4.29
CA GLU A 147 -5.62 -31.58 4.54
C GLU A 147 -5.55 -32.69 3.48
N ARG A 148 -6.67 -33.35 3.21
CA ARG A 148 -6.77 -34.38 2.18
C ARG A 148 -6.43 -33.83 0.79
N ARG A 149 -6.91 -32.62 0.48
CA ARG A 149 -6.64 -31.96 -0.80
C ARG A 149 -5.16 -31.61 -0.98
N LEU A 150 -4.49 -31.10 0.05
CA LEU A 150 -3.05 -30.82 0.00
C LEU A 150 -2.23 -32.10 -0.13
N GLN A 151 -2.68 -33.19 0.51
CA GLN A 151 -2.08 -34.51 0.37
C GLN A 151 -2.15 -35.01 -1.10
N ASP A 152 -3.32 -34.94 -1.74
CA ASP A 152 -3.50 -35.32 -3.16
C ASP A 152 -2.62 -34.47 -4.11
N ILE A 153 -2.50 -33.17 -3.83
CA ILE A 153 -1.61 -32.27 -4.59
C ILE A 153 -0.14 -32.70 -4.45
N LEU A 154 0.30 -33.06 -3.24
CA LEU A 154 1.67 -33.51 -3.01
C LEU A 154 1.95 -34.84 -3.73
N GLU A 155 1.01 -35.79 -3.66
CA GLU A 155 1.12 -37.07 -4.38
C GLU A 155 1.22 -36.86 -5.91
N ARG A 156 0.44 -35.93 -6.46
CA ARG A 156 0.52 -35.54 -7.88
C ARG A 156 1.86 -34.91 -8.23
N LEU A 157 2.36 -34.01 -7.40
CA LEU A 157 3.66 -33.35 -7.62
C LEU A 157 4.83 -34.34 -7.52
N ASP A 158 4.78 -35.29 -6.59
CA ASP A 158 5.77 -36.36 -6.48
C ASP A 158 5.79 -37.23 -7.74
N ALA A 159 4.63 -37.58 -8.30
CA ALA A 159 4.54 -38.31 -9.55
C ALA A 159 5.19 -37.55 -10.73
N ILE A 160 4.92 -36.24 -10.85
CA ILE A 160 5.53 -35.39 -11.89
C ILE A 160 7.05 -35.29 -11.69
N SER A 161 7.51 -35.14 -10.44
CA SER A 161 8.93 -35.09 -10.10
C SER A 161 9.67 -36.37 -10.49
N LEU A 162 9.02 -37.54 -10.31
CA LEU A 162 9.52 -38.84 -10.75
C LEU A 162 9.59 -38.96 -12.27
N GLU A 163 8.60 -38.44 -13.01
CA GLU A 163 8.60 -38.43 -14.49
C GLU A 163 9.67 -37.51 -15.09
N LEU A 164 9.94 -36.38 -14.43
CA LEU A 164 10.95 -35.41 -14.86
C LEU A 164 12.38 -35.80 -14.47
N SER A 165 12.54 -36.77 -13.57
CA SER A 165 13.84 -37.26 -13.14
C SER A 165 14.47 -38.15 -14.23
N PRO A 166 15.75 -37.97 -14.59
CA PRO A 166 16.38 -38.76 -15.64
C PRO A 166 16.46 -40.25 -15.24
N PRO A 167 16.33 -41.19 -16.20
CA PRO A 167 16.49 -42.61 -15.89
C PRO A 167 17.89 -42.86 -15.33
N GLY A 168 17.95 -43.32 -14.09
CA GLY A 168 19.20 -43.65 -13.41
C GLY A 168 19.99 -44.75 -14.15
N PRO A 169 21.33 -44.80 -13.99
CA PRO A 169 22.15 -45.73 -14.74
C PRO A 169 22.08 -47.13 -14.11
N SER A 170 21.26 -48.02 -14.67
CA SER A 170 21.38 -49.50 -14.59
C SER A 170 20.21 -50.11 -15.36
N THR A 171 20.35 -50.58 -16.60
CA THR A 171 20.95 -51.90 -16.88
C THR A 171 21.19 -52.01 -18.39
N ALA A 172 22.43 -51.77 -18.81
CA ALA A 172 22.93 -52.26 -20.09
C ALA A 172 23.87 -53.43 -19.80
N ALA A 173 23.32 -54.64 -19.83
CA ALA A 173 24.06 -55.88 -19.97
C ALA A 173 23.18 -56.81 -20.82
N GLY A 174 23.76 -57.28 -21.93
CA GLY A 174 23.01 -57.71 -23.10
C GLY A 174 22.36 -59.09 -22.99
N LEU A 175 21.61 -59.43 -24.05
CA LEU A 175 21.95 -60.53 -24.95
C LEU A 175 21.04 -60.53 -26.17
N THR A 176 21.56 -61.18 -27.20
CA THR A 176 21.25 -61.11 -28.62
C THR A 176 20.07 -61.99 -29.06
N SER A 177 19.47 -61.58 -30.17
CA SER A 177 18.66 -62.31 -31.17
C SER A 177 18.50 -63.84 -31.09
N ASN A 178 17.24 -64.29 -31.23
CA ASN A 178 16.69 -65.33 -32.14
C ASN A 178 15.81 -66.41 -31.47
N GLY A 179 14.58 -66.53 -31.99
CA GLY A 179 14.00 -67.82 -32.39
C GLY A 179 13.02 -68.55 -31.46
N LEU A 180 11.74 -68.50 -31.83
CA LEU A 180 10.83 -69.64 -32.04
C LEU A 180 10.29 -70.50 -30.86
N VAL A 181 8.94 -70.58 -30.88
CA VAL A 181 7.97 -71.64 -30.48
C VAL A 181 7.69 -72.06 -29.02
N ASP A 182 6.38 -71.98 -28.75
CA ASP A 182 5.47 -72.98 -28.18
C ASP A 182 5.27 -73.14 -26.65
N SER A 183 4.05 -73.62 -26.42
CA SER A 183 3.16 -73.68 -25.29
C SER A 183 3.54 -74.66 -24.18
N THR A 184 2.74 -74.59 -23.12
CA THR A 184 2.45 -75.61 -22.09
C THR A 184 3.42 -75.77 -20.92
N GLY A 185 2.83 -75.98 -19.73
CA GLY A 185 3.47 -76.80 -18.70
C GLY A 185 3.55 -76.18 -17.32
N SER A 186 2.61 -76.58 -16.47
CA SER A 186 2.52 -76.32 -15.03
C SER A 186 3.67 -76.93 -14.22
N ASN A 187 3.77 -76.48 -12.96
CA ASN A 187 4.33 -77.13 -11.77
C ASN A 187 5.85 -77.02 -11.52
N THR A 188 6.40 -76.87 -10.30
CA THR A 188 5.92 -76.70 -8.91
C THR A 188 7.18 -76.78 -8.02
N ILE A 189 7.26 -75.98 -6.92
CA ILE A 189 7.88 -76.32 -5.60
C ILE A 189 9.44 -76.23 -5.50
N VAL A 190 10.13 -75.62 -4.51
CA VAL A 190 9.89 -75.36 -3.06
C VAL A 190 10.81 -74.26 -2.49
N SER A 191 10.20 -73.35 -1.69
CA SER A 191 10.68 -72.65 -0.45
C SER A 191 11.93 -71.75 -0.49
N GLN A 192 12.01 -70.65 0.26
CA GLN A 192 11.52 -70.37 1.63
C GLN A 192 11.00 -68.91 1.72
N SER A 193 9.75 -68.67 2.15
CA SER A 193 9.29 -68.40 3.53
C SER A 193 9.61 -66.98 4.02
N ARG A 194 8.73 -66.15 4.60
CA ARG A 194 7.28 -66.08 4.88
C ARG A 194 7.14 -64.67 5.53
N SER A 195 6.33 -63.75 5.01
CA SER A 195 4.86 -63.62 5.10
C SER A 195 4.35 -62.90 6.35
N SER A 196 3.67 -61.78 6.10
CA SER A 196 2.64 -61.12 6.90
C SER A 196 1.57 -62.09 7.43
N ARG A 197 0.73 -61.65 8.38
CA ARG A 197 -0.65 -62.14 8.48
C ARG A 197 -1.64 -61.16 9.15
N ASN A 198 -2.87 -61.37 8.71
CA ASN A 198 -4.11 -60.63 8.82
C ASN A 198 -5.07 -61.26 9.88
N VAL A 199 -5.97 -60.43 10.42
CA VAL A 199 -7.45 -60.60 10.59
C VAL A 199 -8.03 -61.73 11.45
N SER A 200 -8.96 -61.39 12.35
CA SER A 200 -10.33 -61.96 12.43
C SER A 200 -11.25 -61.29 13.46
N ASN A 201 -12.50 -61.02 13.06
CA ASN A 201 -13.68 -60.79 13.91
C ASN A 201 -14.20 -62.11 14.48
N GLU A 202 -14.80 -62.08 15.67
CA GLU A 202 -15.96 -62.90 16.06
C GLU A 202 -16.86 -62.10 17.03
N ASP A 203 -18.18 -62.33 16.92
CA ASP A 203 -19.30 -61.61 17.53
C ASP A 203 -19.56 -61.92 19.02
N SER A 204 -20.17 -60.98 19.75
CA SER A 204 -21.18 -61.27 20.78
C SER A 204 -22.00 -60.02 21.14
N ASP A 205 -23.33 -60.12 20.97
CA ASP A 205 -24.37 -59.17 21.35
C ASP A 205 -24.47 -58.93 22.86
N VAL A 206 -24.72 -57.68 23.32
CA VAL A 206 -25.67 -57.32 24.41
C VAL A 206 -26.05 -55.83 24.29
N ASP A 207 -27.35 -55.56 24.20
CA ASP A 207 -28.02 -54.25 24.36
C ASP A 207 -27.86 -53.64 25.77
N SER A 208 -27.70 -52.32 25.86
CA SER A 208 -28.51 -51.48 26.78
C SER A 208 -28.24 -49.99 26.58
N ASP A 209 -29.34 -49.27 26.31
CA ASP A 209 -29.49 -47.82 26.42
C ASP A 209 -29.24 -47.28 27.84
N VAL A 210 -29.20 -45.94 27.94
CA VAL A 210 -29.59 -45.02 29.05
C VAL A 210 -28.47 -44.06 29.52
N ASP A 211 -28.63 -42.82 29.05
CA ASP A 211 -28.70 -41.52 29.74
C ASP A 211 -27.72 -41.06 30.84
N ASP A 212 -27.46 -39.74 30.72
CA ASP A 212 -27.36 -38.68 31.74
C ASP A 212 -26.10 -38.48 32.62
N ASP A 213 -25.51 -37.29 32.37
CA ASP A 213 -25.26 -36.17 33.27
C ASP A 213 -24.16 -36.17 34.37
N ASP A 214 -23.66 -34.92 34.52
CA ASP A 214 -23.08 -34.23 35.66
C ASP A 214 -21.57 -34.26 35.96
N ASP A 215 -20.95 -33.12 35.62
CA ASP A 215 -20.21 -32.20 36.50
C ASP A 215 -19.39 -32.73 37.70
N LYS A 216 -18.10 -32.34 37.76
CA LYS A 216 -17.54 -31.31 38.68
C LYS A 216 -16.02 -31.36 38.81
N ASP A 217 -15.43 -30.16 38.67
CA ASP A 217 -14.27 -29.54 39.33
C ASP A 217 -13.29 -30.39 40.18
N SER A 218 -11.99 -30.20 39.94
CA SER A 218 -11.02 -29.94 41.03
C SER A 218 -9.72 -29.31 40.49
N GLU A 219 -9.32 -28.20 41.11
CA GLU A 219 -7.98 -27.60 41.06
C GLU A 219 -6.96 -28.45 41.85
N SER A 220 -5.69 -28.43 41.45
CA SER A 220 -4.54 -28.06 42.30
C SER A 220 -3.18 -28.30 41.60
N ASP A 221 -2.25 -27.42 41.96
CA ASP A 221 -0.88 -27.24 41.51
C ASP A 221 0.08 -28.40 41.82
N ASP A 222 1.11 -28.62 40.99
CA ASP A 222 2.52 -28.29 41.32
C ASP A 222 3.55 -28.94 40.36
N ALA A 223 4.54 -28.11 40.01
CA ALA A 223 5.98 -28.35 39.81
C ALA A 223 6.56 -29.12 38.60
N ASP A 224 7.36 -28.35 37.84
CA ASP A 224 8.73 -28.61 37.34
C ASP A 224 9.02 -29.83 36.44
N ASP A 225 9.41 -29.59 35.17
CA ASP A 225 10.77 -29.94 34.70
C ASP A 225 11.15 -29.35 33.31
N GLU A 226 12.34 -28.74 33.32
CA GLU A 226 13.43 -28.57 32.34
C GLU A 226 13.24 -28.35 30.82
N ASP A 227 13.85 -27.22 30.39
CA ASP A 227 14.24 -26.82 29.04
C ASP A 227 15.40 -27.66 28.46
N VAL A 228 15.29 -28.07 27.17
CA VAL A 228 16.45 -28.42 26.33
C VAL A 228 16.28 -27.90 24.89
N ASP A 229 16.88 -26.74 24.65
CA ASP A 229 17.60 -26.23 23.45
C ASP A 229 17.18 -26.70 22.03
N GLU A 230 16.48 -25.80 21.30
CA GLU A 230 16.25 -25.86 19.85
C GLU A 230 17.43 -25.31 19.04
N LYS A 231 17.91 -26.11 18.08
CA LYS A 231 18.92 -25.72 17.09
C LYS A 231 18.33 -24.80 16.00
N ARG A 232 19.04 -23.68 15.80
CA ARG A 232 18.94 -22.73 14.67
C ARG A 232 18.82 -23.43 13.31
N ALA A 233 17.80 -23.08 12.54
CA ALA A 233 17.72 -23.33 11.09
C ALA A 233 17.62 -21.99 10.32
N VAL A 234 18.58 -21.81 9.42
CA VAL A 234 18.85 -20.62 8.60
C VAL A 234 17.84 -20.53 7.44
N LYS A 235 17.21 -19.36 7.25
CA LYS A 235 16.37 -19.04 6.08
C LYS A 235 17.25 -18.72 4.86
N LEU A 236 16.98 -19.38 3.73
CA LEU A 236 17.59 -19.13 2.42
C LEU A 236 16.93 -17.92 1.73
N PRO A 237 17.70 -16.95 1.19
CA PRO A 237 17.16 -15.83 0.43
C PRO A 237 16.94 -16.14 -1.07
N HIS A 238 15.91 -15.47 -1.56
CA HIS A 238 15.25 -15.50 -2.87
C HIS A 238 16.19 -15.32 -4.08
N LEU A 239 15.99 -16.14 -5.11
CA LEU A 239 16.74 -16.13 -6.36
C LEU A 239 16.02 -15.22 -7.39
N SER A 240 16.42 -13.95 -7.48
CA SER A 240 15.96 -13.06 -8.56
C SER A 240 17.02 -11.99 -8.82
N ASN A 241 17.88 -12.23 -9.82
CA ASN A 241 18.57 -11.23 -10.66
C ASN A 241 19.59 -11.94 -11.55
N LEU A 242 19.11 -12.56 -12.64
CA LEU A 242 19.95 -13.26 -13.58
C LEU A 242 20.53 -12.28 -14.62
N HIS A 243 21.56 -11.52 -14.24
CA HIS A 243 22.33 -10.68 -15.17
C HIS A 243 23.60 -11.44 -15.61
N ASN A 244 24.00 -11.30 -16.87
CA ASN A 244 25.29 -11.78 -17.37
C ASN A 244 26.39 -10.78 -16.98
N TYR A 245 27.52 -11.29 -16.49
CA TYR A 245 28.64 -10.47 -16.02
C TYR A 245 29.88 -10.77 -16.84
N LYS A 246 30.52 -9.75 -17.38
CA LYS A 246 31.83 -9.81 -18.04
C LYS A 246 32.94 -9.68 -17.02
N VAL A 247 33.94 -10.54 -17.13
CA VAL A 247 35.15 -10.53 -16.30
C VAL A 247 36.04 -9.36 -16.72
N VAL A 248 36.35 -8.44 -15.80
CA VAL A 248 37.16 -7.24 -16.10
C VAL A 248 38.66 -7.44 -15.90
N SER A 249 39.08 -8.53 -15.24
CA SER A 249 40.49 -8.88 -15.02
C SER A 249 40.64 -10.40 -14.82
N ASP A 250 41.78 -10.96 -15.19
CA ASP A 250 42.04 -12.40 -15.05
C ASP A 250 42.01 -12.79 -13.56
N PHE A 251 41.34 -13.89 -13.23
CA PHE A 251 41.33 -14.49 -11.90
C PHE A 251 41.69 -15.98 -12.02
N ARG A 252 42.75 -16.39 -11.34
CA ARG A 252 43.17 -17.79 -11.29
C ARG A 252 42.78 -18.35 -9.93
N GLY A 253 41.92 -19.36 -9.93
CA GLY A 253 41.50 -20.03 -8.70
C GLY A 253 42.68 -20.72 -8.02
N GLU A 254 42.85 -20.45 -6.73
CA GLU A 254 43.95 -21.01 -5.93
C GLU A 254 43.44 -22.12 -4.99
N GLU A 255 42.15 -22.12 -4.65
CA GLU A 255 41.52 -23.09 -3.75
C GLU A 255 40.53 -24.03 -4.47
N GLN A 256 40.26 -25.17 -3.83
CA GLN A 256 39.33 -26.18 -4.34
C GLN A 256 37.88 -25.67 -4.23
N GLY A 257 37.36 -25.12 -5.33
CA GLY A 257 36.05 -24.47 -5.38
C GLY A 257 36.07 -23.16 -6.16
N ASP A 258 37.25 -22.62 -6.45
CA ASP A 258 37.41 -21.41 -7.25
C ASP A 258 37.22 -21.67 -8.74
N LEU A 259 36.61 -20.69 -9.44
CA LEU A 259 36.52 -20.72 -10.89
C LEU A 259 37.61 -19.83 -11.49
N SER A 260 38.56 -20.43 -12.20
CA SER A 260 39.55 -19.66 -12.97
C SER A 260 38.89 -19.05 -14.20
N VAL A 261 38.99 -17.73 -14.36
CA VAL A 261 38.33 -16.94 -15.42
C VAL A 261 39.29 -15.93 -16.04
N GLN A 262 39.12 -15.65 -17.33
CA GLN A 262 39.94 -14.68 -18.07
C GLN A 262 39.17 -13.38 -18.35
N ARG A 263 39.87 -12.26 -18.43
CA ARG A 263 39.34 -10.94 -18.79
C ARG A 263 38.60 -11.04 -20.13
N GLY A 264 37.36 -10.58 -20.13
CA GLY A 264 36.44 -10.64 -21.26
C GLY A 264 35.50 -11.84 -21.25
N GLU A 265 35.72 -12.84 -20.38
CA GLU A 265 34.83 -14.01 -20.26
C GLU A 265 33.49 -13.61 -19.64
N VAL A 266 32.39 -14.16 -20.17
CA VAL A 266 31.04 -13.89 -19.66
C VAL A 266 30.62 -15.01 -18.72
N LEU A 267 30.21 -14.62 -17.52
CA LEU A 267 29.79 -15.51 -16.45
C LEU A 267 28.33 -15.27 -16.07
N ARG A 268 27.65 -16.37 -15.73
CA ARG A 268 26.32 -16.35 -15.14
C ARG A 268 26.44 -16.46 -13.63
N ILE A 269 25.93 -15.47 -12.90
CA ILE A 269 25.99 -15.47 -11.43
C ILE A 269 24.83 -16.27 -10.88
N ILE A 270 25.16 -17.38 -10.19
CA ILE A 270 24.21 -18.30 -9.58
C ILE A 270 23.82 -17.80 -8.19
N ARG A 271 24.80 -17.35 -7.40
CA ARG A 271 24.56 -16.86 -6.03
C ARG A 271 25.52 -15.74 -5.68
N LYS A 272 24.97 -14.64 -5.16
CA LYS A 272 25.73 -13.53 -4.57
C LYS A 272 25.82 -13.76 -3.06
N SER A 273 27.04 -13.87 -2.54
CA SER A 273 27.30 -13.92 -1.11
C SER A 273 27.75 -12.53 -0.62
N ALA A 274 27.42 -12.21 0.64
CA ALA A 274 27.72 -10.91 1.25
C ALA A 274 29.20 -10.69 1.59
N ASP A 275 30.01 -11.74 1.51
CA ASP A 275 31.47 -11.74 1.69
C ASP A 275 32.25 -11.31 0.43
N GLY A 276 31.54 -10.99 -0.66
CA GLY A 276 32.15 -10.55 -1.93
C GLY A 276 32.58 -11.68 -2.85
N TRP A 277 32.36 -12.95 -2.49
CA TRP A 277 32.67 -14.12 -3.32
C TRP A 277 31.41 -14.70 -3.94
N TRP A 278 31.30 -14.62 -5.27
CA TRP A 278 30.08 -14.99 -5.97
C TRP A 278 30.23 -16.33 -6.65
N LEU A 279 29.23 -17.19 -6.49
CA LEU A 279 29.18 -18.46 -7.22
C LEU A 279 28.79 -18.16 -8.66
N ALA A 280 29.71 -18.41 -9.58
CA ALA A 280 29.57 -18.13 -11.00
C ALA A 280 29.66 -19.42 -11.82
N GLN A 281 29.06 -19.40 -13.01
CA GLN A 281 29.21 -20.44 -14.02
C GLN A 281 29.73 -19.83 -15.32
N ASN A 282 30.80 -20.40 -15.87
CA ASN A 282 31.31 -19.96 -17.17
C ASN A 282 30.55 -20.61 -18.34
N THR A 283 30.83 -20.14 -19.56
CA THR A 283 30.24 -20.68 -20.81
C THR A 283 30.57 -22.15 -21.06
N LYS A 284 31.61 -22.69 -20.41
CA LYS A 284 31.99 -24.11 -20.47
C LYS A 284 31.24 -24.98 -19.46
N GLY A 285 30.35 -24.38 -18.65
CA GLY A 285 29.53 -25.09 -17.66
C GLY A 285 30.20 -25.31 -16.29
N ASN A 286 31.47 -24.93 -16.13
CA ASN A 286 32.20 -25.08 -14.86
C ASN A 286 31.71 -24.05 -13.84
N ARG A 287 31.53 -24.49 -12.60
CA ARG A 287 31.05 -23.68 -11.49
C ARG A 287 32.14 -23.50 -10.44
N GLY A 288 32.21 -22.32 -9.87
CA GLY A 288 33.09 -22.01 -8.76
C GLY A 288 32.95 -20.57 -8.31
N ILE A 289 33.63 -20.22 -7.23
CA ILE A 289 33.57 -18.86 -6.67
C ILE A 289 34.53 -17.92 -7.40
N VAL A 290 34.06 -16.69 -7.65
CA VAL A 290 34.82 -15.61 -8.26
C VAL A 290 34.56 -14.33 -7.46
N PRO A 291 35.57 -13.51 -7.16
CA PRO A 291 35.38 -12.30 -6.39
C PRO A 291 34.67 -11.20 -7.22
N MET A 292 33.69 -10.53 -6.60
CA MET A 292 32.80 -9.55 -7.26
C MET A 292 33.54 -8.43 -7.99
N ASN A 293 34.66 -7.95 -7.43
CA ASN A 293 35.45 -6.85 -8.00
C ASN A 293 36.09 -7.17 -9.36
N TYR A 294 36.07 -8.44 -9.78
CA TYR A 294 36.54 -8.88 -11.10
C TYR A 294 35.40 -8.97 -12.13
N LEU A 295 34.18 -8.54 -11.79
CA LEU A 295 32.98 -8.72 -12.61
C LEU A 295 32.26 -7.38 -12.88
N LYS A 296 31.79 -7.18 -14.11
CA LYS A 296 30.98 -6.04 -14.54
C LYS A 296 29.78 -6.52 -15.35
N ILE A 297 28.61 -5.88 -15.22
CA ILE A 297 27.40 -6.26 -15.98
C ILE A 297 27.65 -6.04 -17.47
N ASP A 298 27.39 -7.06 -18.30
CA ASP A 298 27.52 -6.99 -19.76
C ASP A 298 26.18 -6.51 -20.33
N ASN A 299 26.12 -5.24 -20.73
CA ASN A 299 25.00 -4.65 -21.49
C ASN A 299 25.45 -4.54 -22.96
N ASP A 300 25.17 -5.54 -23.79
CA ASP A 300 25.14 -5.40 -25.26
C ASP A 300 23.69 -4.96 -25.63
N GLY A 301 23.38 -3.93 -26.42
CA GLY A 301 24.13 -3.14 -27.40
C GLY A 301 23.34 -3.12 -28.72
N HIS A 302 22.80 -1.96 -29.12
CA HIS A 302 22.46 -1.64 -30.52
C HIS A 302 22.76 -0.15 -30.73
N ASP A 303 23.99 0.12 -31.11
CA ASP A 303 24.44 1.32 -31.82
C ASP A 303 25.21 0.79 -33.03
N ASP A 304 24.72 1.07 -34.23
CA ASP A 304 25.47 1.12 -35.50
C ASP A 304 24.60 1.95 -36.45
N ASP A 305 24.99 3.19 -36.70
CA ASP A 305 25.53 3.62 -38.00
C ASP A 305 25.78 5.13 -38.01
N ASP A 306 27.04 5.46 -38.25
CA ASP A 306 27.50 6.77 -38.70
C ASP A 306 26.84 7.13 -40.04
N ASN A 307 26.33 8.35 -40.17
CA ASN A 307 26.36 9.04 -41.45
C ASN A 307 26.47 10.54 -41.21
N ASP A 308 27.64 11.07 -41.55
CA ASP A 308 27.90 12.48 -41.83
C ASP A 308 26.93 12.96 -42.92
N ASP A 309 26.36 14.15 -42.73
CA ASP A 309 26.14 15.11 -43.82
C ASP A 309 25.97 16.51 -43.21
N ASP A 310 26.98 17.34 -43.46
CA ASP A 310 27.01 18.80 -43.36
C ASP A 310 25.79 19.44 -44.06
N TYR A 311 25.14 20.41 -43.39
CA TYR A 311 24.63 21.62 -44.04
C TYR A 311 24.69 22.79 -43.04
N ASP A 312 25.56 23.75 -43.36
CA ASP A 312 25.46 25.16 -42.98
C ASP A 312 24.04 25.69 -43.26
N ASP A 313 23.48 26.56 -42.40
CA ASP A 313 23.28 27.98 -42.78
C ASP A 313 22.64 28.85 -41.67
N GLU A 314 23.25 30.02 -41.54
CA GLU A 314 22.71 31.37 -41.30
C GLU A 314 21.97 31.78 -40.01
N ASP A 315 22.69 32.64 -39.29
CA ASP A 315 22.27 33.76 -38.46
C ASP A 315 21.05 34.55 -38.99
N TYR A 316 20.22 35.03 -38.04
CA TYR A 316 19.67 36.39 -38.10
C TYR A 316 19.78 37.03 -36.72
N ASP A 317 20.60 38.08 -36.66
CA ASP A 317 20.56 39.18 -35.70
C ASP A 317 19.16 39.84 -35.66
N ASP A 318 18.74 40.35 -34.50
CA ASP A 318 18.17 41.71 -34.40
C ASP A 318 18.10 42.18 -32.91
N ASP A 319 19.06 43.04 -32.58
CA ASP A 319 18.99 44.30 -31.85
C ASP A 319 18.19 44.49 -30.55
N GLY A 320 18.93 44.98 -29.55
CA GLY A 320 18.63 46.27 -28.91
C GLY A 320 17.95 46.22 -27.53
N ASP A 321 18.70 46.49 -26.46
CA ASP A 321 18.88 47.86 -25.97
C ASP A 321 19.72 47.87 -24.69
N GLU A 322 20.55 48.90 -24.60
CA GLU A 322 21.56 49.17 -23.60
C GLU A 322 20.93 49.69 -22.30
N ASN A 323 21.58 49.46 -21.16
CA ASN A 323 21.77 50.51 -20.16
C ASN A 323 22.93 50.14 -19.22
N GLU A 324 23.89 51.05 -19.24
CA GLU A 324 25.11 51.13 -18.45
C GLU A 324 24.80 51.39 -16.97
N GLU A 325 25.68 50.94 -16.08
CA GLU A 325 26.18 51.76 -14.96
C GLU A 325 27.45 51.10 -14.41
N GLU A 326 28.58 51.78 -14.65
CA GLU A 326 29.91 51.53 -14.09
C GLU A 326 29.99 52.05 -12.66
N GLU A 327 30.69 51.36 -11.75
CA GLU A 327 31.54 52.02 -10.75
C GLU A 327 32.79 51.16 -10.44
N GLU A 328 33.88 51.91 -10.23
CA GLU A 328 35.32 51.62 -10.20
C GLU A 328 35.76 50.74 -8.99
N GLN A 329 36.66 49.77 -9.14
CA GLN A 329 38.13 49.82 -9.22
C GLN A 329 38.85 50.05 -7.86
N ASP A 330 39.54 49.01 -7.39
CA ASP A 330 40.81 49.00 -6.62
C ASP A 330 41.17 47.51 -6.38
N GLY A 331 42.32 46.92 -6.76
CA GLY A 331 43.58 47.50 -7.19
C GLY A 331 44.74 47.05 -6.29
N GLU A 332 45.02 45.74 -6.12
CA GLU A 332 46.35 45.30 -5.67
C GLU A 332 46.82 44.01 -6.37
N GLN A 333 48.02 44.11 -6.93
CA GLN A 333 48.67 43.19 -7.87
C GLN A 333 50.10 42.98 -7.37
N LEU A 334 50.52 41.75 -7.07
CA LEU A 334 51.95 41.40 -6.98
C LEU A 334 52.22 39.94 -7.44
N THR A 335 52.77 39.87 -8.66
CA THR A 335 53.92 39.08 -9.15
C THR A 335 53.91 37.55 -9.16
N ASP A 336 53.67 37.01 -10.36
CA ASP A 336 54.58 36.22 -11.23
C ASP A 336 55.56 35.21 -10.61
N ALA A 337 55.35 33.93 -10.93
CA ALA A 337 56.41 33.00 -11.34
C ALA A 337 55.82 31.88 -12.21
N ARG A 338 56.19 31.90 -13.50
CA ARG A 338 55.92 30.88 -14.50
C ARG A 338 56.69 29.60 -14.18
N ASP A 339 56.02 28.45 -14.29
CA ASP A 339 56.67 27.26 -14.81
C ASP A 339 55.71 26.49 -15.73
N LYS A 340 56.17 26.29 -16.97
CA LYS A 340 55.48 25.51 -18.00
C LYS A 340 55.92 24.06 -17.84
N GLN A 341 54.99 23.15 -17.60
CA GLN A 341 55.07 21.79 -18.13
C GLN A 341 53.69 21.32 -18.59
N SER A 342 53.68 20.94 -19.86
CA SER A 342 52.59 20.36 -20.63
C SER A 342 52.13 19.00 -20.08
N GLY A 343 50.85 18.69 -20.27
CA GLY A 343 50.42 17.30 -20.46
C GLY A 343 49.07 16.97 -19.83
N THR A 344 48.04 16.93 -20.69
CA THR A 344 46.95 15.93 -20.68
C THR A 344 46.20 15.66 -19.37
N SER A 345 44.93 16.09 -19.28
CA SER A 345 43.86 15.22 -18.76
C SER A 345 42.45 15.80 -19.01
N HIS A 346 42.02 15.84 -20.28
CA HIS A 346 40.59 15.77 -20.58
C HIS A 346 40.15 14.31 -20.44
N SER A 347 39.66 13.93 -19.27
CA SER A 347 38.68 12.84 -19.07
C SER A 347 38.58 12.57 -17.57
N ASN A 348 37.51 13.05 -16.94
CA ASN A 348 36.90 12.41 -15.76
C ASN A 348 35.70 13.20 -15.21
N TRP A 349 35.25 14.28 -15.86
CA TRP A 349 34.02 14.97 -15.46
C TRP A 349 32.76 14.11 -15.64
N SER A 350 32.74 13.22 -16.63
CA SER A 350 31.65 12.25 -16.83
C SER A 350 31.64 11.15 -15.76
N THR A 351 32.81 10.67 -15.33
CA THR A 351 32.96 9.72 -14.22
C THR A 351 32.57 10.36 -12.88
N VAL A 352 32.91 11.64 -12.67
CA VAL A 352 32.49 12.42 -11.50
C VAL A 352 30.97 12.69 -11.53
N LYS A 353 30.37 12.97 -12.69
CA LYS A 353 28.90 13.07 -12.83
C LYS A 353 28.18 11.75 -12.56
N LYS A 354 28.75 10.63 -13.00
CA LYS A 354 28.19 9.28 -12.76
C LYS A 354 28.36 8.83 -11.30
N ALA A 355 29.45 9.25 -10.64
CA ALA A 355 29.63 9.09 -9.20
C ALA A 355 28.72 10.04 -8.38
N LEU A 356 28.45 11.25 -8.87
CA LEU A 356 27.50 12.20 -8.27
C LEU A 356 26.05 11.72 -8.31
N THR A 357 25.68 10.86 -9.27
CA THR A 357 24.36 10.21 -9.31
C THR A 357 24.25 8.99 -8.39
N GLU A 358 25.37 8.45 -7.91
CA GLU A 358 25.41 7.33 -6.95
C GLU A 358 25.59 7.78 -5.49
N ILE A 359 25.90 9.06 -5.26
CA ILE A 359 25.90 9.67 -3.91
C ILE A 359 24.47 10.09 -3.59
N ASP A 360 23.92 9.64 -2.47
CA ASP A 360 22.58 10.05 -2.00
C ASP A 360 22.52 11.59 -2.01
N ALA A 361 21.48 12.17 -2.61
CA ALA A 361 21.32 13.62 -2.72
C ALA A 361 21.48 14.31 -1.35
N THR A 362 21.14 13.62 -0.26
CA THR A 362 21.33 14.09 1.10
C THR A 362 22.80 14.10 1.57
N ASP A 363 23.64 13.18 1.10
CA ASP A 363 25.08 13.17 1.36
C ASP A 363 25.78 14.34 0.64
N VAL A 364 25.35 14.65 -0.59
CA VAL A 364 25.83 15.83 -1.32
C VAL A 364 25.44 17.12 -0.59
N LEU A 365 24.18 17.22 -0.14
CA LEU A 365 23.72 18.39 0.62
C LEU A 365 24.43 18.53 1.97
N SER A 366 24.72 17.41 2.65
CA SER A 366 25.50 17.40 3.89
C SER A 366 26.93 17.86 3.65
N ALA A 367 27.59 17.35 2.60
CA ALA A 367 28.95 17.73 2.22
C ALA A 367 29.06 19.21 1.82
N MET A 368 28.00 19.78 1.22
CA MET A 368 27.92 21.19 0.89
C MET A 368 27.59 22.10 2.09
N GLY A 369 27.36 21.52 3.29
CA GLY A 369 26.90 22.27 4.47
C GLY A 369 25.49 22.84 4.32
N ALA A 370 24.73 22.35 3.33
CA ALA A 370 23.39 22.83 3.00
C ALA A 370 22.31 22.24 3.91
N ILE A 371 22.61 21.20 4.71
CA ILE A 371 21.66 20.64 5.68
C ILE A 371 22.30 20.45 7.06
N PRO A 372 21.56 20.68 8.17
CA PRO A 372 22.07 20.44 9.52
C PRO A 372 22.51 19.00 9.73
N SER A 373 23.54 18.77 10.58
CA SER A 373 24.13 17.44 10.81
C SER A 373 23.16 16.38 11.36
N GLY A 374 22.09 16.83 12.02
CA GLY A 374 21.03 15.97 12.54
C GLY A 374 20.01 15.53 11.50
N PHE A 375 20.08 16.04 10.26
CA PHE A 375 19.12 15.70 9.21
C PHE A 375 19.48 14.38 8.55
N ARG A 376 18.46 13.66 8.08
CA ARG A 376 18.58 12.39 7.36
C ARG A 376 17.55 12.34 6.23
N PRO A 377 17.72 11.47 5.22
CA PRO A 377 16.59 11.04 4.41
C PRO A 377 15.41 10.59 5.29
N SER A 378 14.17 10.94 4.92
CA SER A 378 13.00 10.54 5.73
C SER A 378 12.82 9.02 5.72
N THR A 379 12.78 8.44 6.93
CA THR A 379 12.61 7.01 7.17
C THR A 379 11.19 6.56 6.79
N LEU A 380 10.17 7.32 7.22
CA LEU A 380 8.78 7.00 6.91
C LEU A 380 8.47 7.26 5.42
N ASN A 381 9.13 8.22 4.78
CA ASN A 381 9.03 8.39 3.33
C ASN A 381 9.59 7.17 2.57
N LYS A 382 10.77 6.67 2.97
CA LYS A 382 11.37 5.48 2.35
C LYS A 382 10.41 4.29 2.43
N LEU A 383 9.82 4.02 3.60
CA LEU A 383 8.80 2.97 3.75
C LEU A 383 7.57 3.18 2.85
N LEU A 384 7.09 4.43 2.73
CA LEU A 384 5.95 4.76 1.84
C LEU A 384 6.28 4.61 0.35
N VAL A 385 7.54 4.74 -0.05
CA VAL A 385 7.98 4.60 -1.45
C VAL A 385 8.35 3.17 -1.79
N GLU A 386 9.09 2.50 -0.91
CA GLU A 386 9.66 1.15 -1.13
C GLU A 386 8.64 0.04 -0.87
N GLU A 387 7.89 0.13 0.23
CA GLU A 387 6.91 -0.89 0.65
C GLU A 387 5.47 -0.45 0.36
N GLY A 388 5.32 0.59 -0.48
CA GLY A 388 4.28 1.62 -0.42
C GLY A 388 2.81 1.26 -0.43
N VAL A 389 2.41 -0.01 -0.49
CA VAL A 389 1.02 -0.43 -0.27
C VAL A 389 0.75 -0.73 1.19
N THR A 390 1.66 -1.40 1.89
CA THR A 390 1.42 -1.92 3.26
C THR A 390 1.24 -0.78 4.27
N HIS A 391 1.98 0.31 4.13
CA HIS A 391 1.94 1.45 5.06
C HIS A 391 0.87 2.50 4.71
N ARG A 392 -0.04 2.23 3.78
CA ARG A 392 -1.10 3.18 3.39
C ARG A 392 -2.42 2.92 4.12
N GLY A 393 -3.24 3.95 4.20
CA GLY A 393 -4.59 3.86 4.77
C GLY A 393 -5.48 2.93 3.95
N SER A 394 -5.30 2.94 2.63
CA SER A 394 -5.98 2.02 1.70
C SER A 394 -5.80 0.54 2.02
N HIS A 395 -4.63 0.14 2.54
CA HIS A 395 -4.38 -1.22 3.00
C HIS A 395 -5.05 -1.48 4.36
N HIS A 396 -4.87 -0.58 5.33
CA HIS A 396 -5.36 -0.77 6.70
C HIS A 396 -6.88 -0.66 6.86
N ILE A 397 -7.60 -0.05 5.92
CA ILE A 397 -9.07 0.04 5.97
C ILE A 397 -9.76 -1.25 5.48
N GLN A 398 -9.02 -2.08 4.74
CA GLN A 398 -9.51 -3.34 4.19
C GLN A 398 -9.62 -4.41 5.30
N PRO A 399 -10.39 -5.48 5.09
CA PRO A 399 -10.53 -6.53 6.08
C PRO A 399 -9.37 -7.53 5.99
N ASP A 400 -8.94 -8.02 7.14
CA ASP A 400 -7.93 -9.06 7.25
C ASP A 400 -8.60 -10.43 7.32
N LEU A 401 -8.02 -11.44 6.67
CA LEU A 401 -8.44 -12.82 6.89
C LEU A 401 -7.85 -13.36 8.20
N SER A 402 -8.59 -14.26 8.85
CA SER A 402 -8.11 -15.01 10.01
C SER A 402 -6.93 -15.91 9.64
N GLN A 403 -6.26 -16.48 10.65
CA GLN A 403 -5.08 -17.32 10.42
C GLN A 403 -5.40 -18.55 9.56
N SER A 404 -6.56 -19.18 9.76
CA SER A 404 -7.02 -20.27 8.89
C SER A 404 -7.62 -19.78 7.57
N GLN A 405 -7.89 -18.47 7.46
CA GLN A 405 -8.62 -17.83 6.35
C GLN A 405 -10.07 -18.30 6.22
N LEU A 406 -10.56 -19.01 7.23
CA LEU A 406 -11.94 -19.41 7.39
C LEU A 406 -12.83 -18.24 7.84
N SER A 407 -12.29 -17.09 8.20
CA SER A 407 -13.11 -15.94 8.54
C SER A 407 -12.36 -14.65 8.31
N PHE A 408 -13.04 -13.53 8.53
CA PHE A 408 -12.34 -12.27 8.71
C PHE A 408 -11.86 -12.17 10.15
N LYS A 409 -10.64 -11.66 10.32
CA LYS A 409 -10.03 -11.40 11.63
C LYS A 409 -10.68 -10.18 12.31
N ASP A 410 -11.09 -9.20 11.52
CA ASP A 410 -11.43 -7.85 11.99
C ASP A 410 -12.76 -7.29 11.42
N LEU A 411 -13.58 -8.11 10.77
CA LEU A 411 -14.87 -7.71 10.20
C LEU A 411 -16.00 -8.67 10.61
N PHE A 412 -16.96 -8.17 11.37
CA PHE A 412 -18.08 -8.93 11.91
C PHE A 412 -19.34 -8.08 11.95
N LEU A 413 -20.50 -8.72 11.89
CA LEU A 413 -21.79 -8.07 12.10
C LEU A 413 -22.37 -8.44 13.47
N ASP A 414 -23.06 -7.48 14.05
CA ASP A 414 -23.96 -7.68 15.18
C ASP A 414 -25.32 -8.15 14.62
N PRO A 415 -25.80 -9.36 14.98
CA PRO A 415 -27.00 -9.94 14.39
C PRO A 415 -28.27 -9.18 14.75
N ASP A 416 -28.32 -8.52 15.91
CA ASP A 416 -29.52 -7.85 16.40
C ASP A 416 -29.67 -6.47 15.77
N THR A 417 -28.55 -5.77 15.60
CA THR A 417 -28.55 -4.38 15.14
C THR A 417 -28.22 -4.23 13.66
N GLY A 418 -27.60 -5.24 13.03
CA GLY A 418 -27.09 -5.18 11.67
C GLY A 418 -25.88 -4.26 11.48
N TRP A 419 -25.35 -3.67 12.57
CA TRP A 419 -24.15 -2.86 12.52
C TRP A 419 -22.89 -3.72 12.49
N VAL A 420 -21.79 -3.17 11.98
CA VAL A 420 -20.47 -3.73 12.26
C VAL A 420 -20.31 -3.90 13.76
N ARG A 421 -19.91 -5.09 14.19
CA ARG A 421 -19.71 -5.39 15.61
C ARG A 421 -18.61 -4.49 16.16
N ALA A 422 -18.91 -3.78 17.24
CA ALA A 422 -17.94 -2.93 17.90
C ALA A 422 -16.77 -3.76 18.45
N ARG A 423 -15.53 -3.35 18.13
CA ARG A 423 -14.30 -3.99 18.59
C ARG A 423 -13.55 -3.10 19.56
N GLN A 424 -13.27 -3.67 20.73
CA GLN A 424 -12.34 -3.08 21.68
C GLN A 424 -10.92 -3.44 21.27
N VAL A 425 -10.05 -2.44 21.28
CA VAL A 425 -8.61 -2.59 21.02
C VAL A 425 -7.87 -2.18 22.28
N ARG A 426 -6.68 -2.75 22.49
CA ARG A 426 -5.81 -2.39 23.64
C ARG A 426 -5.57 -0.89 23.73
N THR A 427 -5.25 -0.25 22.61
CA THR A 427 -4.95 1.19 22.56
C THR A 427 -5.82 1.90 21.54
N CYS A 428 -6.65 2.83 22.02
CA CYS A 428 -7.42 3.76 21.19
C CYS A 428 -7.28 5.17 21.76
N VAL A 429 -6.39 5.97 21.18
CA VAL A 429 -6.10 7.33 21.63
C VAL A 429 -6.50 8.36 20.59
N CYS A 430 -6.86 9.54 21.05
CA CYS A 430 -7.15 10.69 20.21
C CYS A 430 -6.29 11.84 20.66
N PHE A 431 -5.76 12.59 19.70
CA PHE A 431 -4.80 13.63 19.99
C PHE A 431 -4.88 14.78 18.98
N THR A 432 -4.25 15.88 19.34
CA THR A 432 -4.10 17.07 18.52
C THR A 432 -2.63 17.40 18.39
N LEU A 433 -2.11 17.44 17.16
CA LEU A 433 -0.84 18.09 16.87
C LEU A 433 -1.04 19.59 16.98
N TRP A 434 -0.31 20.27 17.86
CA TRP A 434 -0.56 21.68 18.14
C TRP A 434 0.45 22.60 17.47
N SER A 435 1.75 22.41 17.75
CA SER A 435 2.82 23.15 17.09
C SER A 435 4.17 22.46 17.26
N CYS A 436 5.10 22.76 16.36
CA CYS A 436 6.53 22.50 16.57
C CYS A 436 7.27 23.84 16.69
N ARG A 437 8.30 23.88 17.53
CA ARG A 437 9.08 25.10 17.76
C ARG A 437 10.56 24.83 17.58
N ARG A 438 11.26 25.81 17.01
CA ARG A 438 12.71 25.80 16.76
C ARG A 438 13.17 24.67 15.84
N ILE A 439 12.32 24.25 14.91
CA ILE A 439 12.72 23.25 13.92
C ILE A 439 13.76 23.89 13.00
N PRO A 440 14.96 23.28 12.84
CA PRO A 440 15.94 23.79 11.90
C PRO A 440 15.38 23.75 10.48
N THR A 441 15.89 24.63 9.62
CA THR A 441 15.51 24.65 8.21
C THR A 441 16.68 24.12 7.39
N PRO A 442 16.42 23.47 6.24
CA PRO A 442 17.44 23.29 5.22
C PRO A 442 18.09 24.64 4.87
N GLY A 443 19.39 24.61 4.58
CA GLY A 443 20.21 25.76 4.22
C GLY A 443 20.10 26.14 2.74
N VAL A 444 21.10 26.88 2.25
CA VAL A 444 21.14 27.42 0.88
C VAL A 444 21.21 26.30 -0.18
N GLY A 445 20.59 26.51 -1.35
CA GLY A 445 20.58 25.55 -2.46
C GLY A 445 19.37 24.62 -2.53
N VAL A 446 18.43 24.76 -1.59
CA VAL A 446 17.21 23.96 -1.50
C VAL A 446 15.98 24.87 -1.38
N GLN A 447 14.97 24.63 -2.22
CA GLN A 447 13.66 25.26 -2.11
C GLN A 447 12.69 24.32 -1.40
N VAL A 448 12.18 24.76 -0.25
CA VAL A 448 11.20 24.00 0.55
C VAL A 448 9.82 24.08 -0.09
N LEU A 449 9.26 22.94 -0.48
CA LEU A 449 7.92 22.81 -1.06
C LEU A 449 6.86 22.55 0.01
N SER A 450 7.18 21.74 1.02
CA SER A 450 6.26 21.38 2.10
C SER A 450 6.99 21.17 3.42
N ARG A 451 6.29 21.45 4.52
CA ARG A 451 6.68 21.12 5.89
C ARG A 451 5.56 20.26 6.47
N HIS A 452 5.88 19.14 7.08
CA HIS A 452 4.86 18.19 7.53
C HIS A 452 5.37 17.31 8.65
N ILE A 453 4.44 16.58 9.28
CA ILE A 453 4.76 15.47 10.17
C ILE A 453 4.21 14.20 9.53
N ARG A 454 5.05 13.18 9.44
CA ARG A 454 4.61 11.80 9.23
C ARG A 454 4.55 11.08 10.55
N LEU A 455 3.48 10.35 10.80
CA LEU A 455 3.30 9.64 12.06
C LEU A 455 2.69 8.26 11.86
N CYS A 456 3.03 7.35 12.76
CA CYS A 456 2.57 5.96 12.77
C CYS A 456 2.59 5.40 14.20
N ALA A 457 1.88 4.28 14.41
CA ALA A 457 2.12 3.43 15.56
C ALA A 457 3.48 2.74 15.39
N PHE A 458 4.27 2.75 16.46
CA PHE A 458 5.63 2.24 16.49
C PHE A 458 5.89 1.58 17.85
N ASP A 459 6.56 0.43 17.87
CA ASP A 459 6.84 -0.32 19.09
C ASP A 459 8.28 -0.19 19.61
N GLY A 460 9.05 0.76 19.07
CA GLY A 460 10.48 0.88 19.33
C GLY A 460 11.36 0.23 18.26
N THR A 461 10.81 -0.70 17.46
CA THR A 461 11.56 -1.47 16.47
C THR A 461 10.97 -1.43 15.07
N GLN A 462 9.65 -1.44 14.93
CA GLN A 462 8.96 -1.49 13.64
C GLN A 462 7.71 -0.63 13.61
N VAL A 463 7.34 -0.21 12.40
CA VAL A 463 6.08 0.47 12.12
C VAL A 463 4.94 -0.55 12.16
N LEU A 464 3.86 -0.23 12.88
CA LEU A 464 2.74 -1.13 13.12
C LEU A 464 1.43 -0.71 12.44
N SER A 465 1.30 0.56 12.04
CA SER A 465 0.10 1.09 11.40
C SER A 465 0.44 1.71 10.05
N ASN A 466 -0.60 2.16 9.33
CA ASN A 466 -0.40 3.09 8.23
C ASN A 466 0.34 4.36 8.70
N ILE A 467 1.05 4.98 7.76
CA ILE A 467 1.72 6.25 7.96
C ILE A 467 0.77 7.36 7.55
N HIS A 468 0.41 8.22 8.49
CA HIS A 468 -0.43 9.39 8.25
C HIS A 468 0.42 10.65 8.14
N THR A 469 0.06 11.55 7.22
CA THR A 469 0.79 12.80 6.98
C THR A 469 -0.09 13.99 7.33
N VAL A 470 0.43 14.90 8.16
CA VAL A 470 -0.22 16.17 8.49
C VAL A 470 0.69 17.31 8.05
N ARG A 471 0.22 18.15 7.13
CA ARG A 471 0.94 19.32 6.62
C ARG A 471 0.91 20.45 7.63
N ALA A 472 2.07 21.05 7.86
CA ALA A 472 2.22 22.21 8.71
C ALA A 472 1.97 23.50 7.94
N THR A 473 1.41 24.47 8.64
CA THR A 473 1.44 25.88 8.24
C THR A 473 2.56 26.60 8.99
N TYR A 474 3.10 27.66 8.40
CA TYR A 474 4.14 28.46 9.04
C TYR A 474 3.95 29.94 8.70
N ASN A 475 4.56 30.80 9.51
CA ASN A 475 4.62 32.24 9.26
C ASN A 475 6.04 32.59 8.78
N SER A 476 6.15 33.38 7.71
CA SER A 476 7.45 33.84 7.19
C SER A 476 8.27 34.62 8.22
N LYS A 477 7.62 35.28 9.18
CA LYS A 477 8.27 35.96 10.32
C LYS A 477 8.83 34.99 11.36
N SER A 478 8.37 33.75 11.39
CA SER A 478 8.79 32.71 12.34
C SER A 478 8.92 31.33 11.68
N PRO A 479 9.84 31.16 10.71
CA PRO A 479 9.91 29.97 9.84
C PRO A 479 10.29 28.68 10.58
N LYS A 480 10.88 28.80 11.77
CA LYS A 480 11.21 27.68 12.67
C LYS A 480 10.03 27.22 13.54
N THR A 481 8.87 27.83 13.39
CA THR A 481 7.65 27.49 14.14
C THR A 481 6.59 27.00 13.18
N TRP A 482 6.16 25.76 13.38
CA TRP A 482 5.17 25.07 12.55
C TRP A 482 3.88 24.94 13.35
N ASN A 483 2.75 25.23 12.73
CA ASN A 483 1.44 25.16 13.36
C ASN A 483 0.52 24.24 12.54
N PHE A 484 -0.43 23.61 13.23
CA PHE A 484 -1.38 22.68 12.64
C PHE A 484 -2.81 23.15 12.92
N SER A 485 -3.78 22.65 12.15
CA SER A 485 -5.18 23.05 12.23
C SER A 485 -5.38 24.58 12.20
N PRO A 486 -4.95 25.26 11.11
CA PRO A 486 -5.17 26.69 10.95
C PRO A 486 -6.66 27.02 11.02
N ARG A 487 -6.99 28.20 11.56
CA ARG A 487 -8.37 28.70 11.52
C ARG A 487 -8.70 29.11 10.10
N MET A 488 -9.79 28.57 9.55
CA MET A 488 -10.27 28.88 8.21
C MET A 488 -11.79 28.98 8.18
N THR A 489 -12.32 29.72 7.20
CA THR A 489 -13.74 29.73 6.85
C THR A 489 -14.06 28.50 5.98
N GLY A 490 -14.86 27.57 6.50
CA GLY A 490 -15.25 26.35 5.78
C GLY A 490 -14.72 25.08 6.43
N ILE A 491 -14.75 23.98 5.69
CA ILE A 491 -14.24 22.68 6.14
C ILE A 491 -12.71 22.72 6.07
N LEU A 492 -12.05 22.45 7.20
CA LEU A 492 -10.59 22.32 7.22
C LEU A 492 -10.17 21.09 6.39
N PRO A 493 -9.26 21.23 5.40
CA PRO A 493 -8.74 20.09 4.65
C PRO A 493 -8.11 19.06 5.58
N THR A 494 -8.39 17.77 5.34
CA THR A 494 -7.88 16.66 6.15
C THR A 494 -6.36 16.66 6.26
N LEU A 495 -5.69 17.10 5.21
CA LEU A 495 -4.24 17.20 5.17
C LEU A 495 -3.66 18.22 6.16
N LEU A 496 -4.44 19.26 6.51
CA LEU A 496 -4.04 20.31 7.47
C LEU A 496 -4.58 20.04 8.89
N ASP A 497 -5.37 18.98 9.04
CA ASP A 497 -6.04 18.65 10.30
C ASP A 497 -5.11 17.89 11.24
N GLY A 498 -4.64 18.58 12.28
CA GLY A 498 -3.85 17.99 13.35
C GLY A 498 -4.66 17.15 14.35
N ASP A 499 -5.99 17.09 14.24
CA ASP A 499 -6.83 16.24 15.07
C ASP A 499 -6.88 14.79 14.54
N CYS A 500 -6.16 13.89 15.21
CA CYS A 500 -6.01 12.50 14.78
C CYS A 500 -6.51 11.50 15.82
N PHE A 501 -6.74 10.26 15.38
CA PHE A 501 -6.91 9.10 16.24
C PHE A 501 -5.91 8.01 15.87
N LEU A 502 -5.49 7.23 16.86
CA LEU A 502 -4.78 5.98 16.65
C LEU A 502 -5.55 4.85 17.31
N ARG A 503 -5.88 3.82 16.53
CA ARG A 503 -6.24 2.49 17.02
C ARG A 503 -5.06 1.56 16.77
N CYS A 504 -4.71 0.76 17.77
CA CYS A 504 -3.70 -0.29 17.62
C CYS A 504 -3.96 -1.37 18.67
N ASN A 505 -3.96 -2.62 18.23
CA ASN A 505 -4.14 -3.78 19.10
C ASN A 505 -2.83 -4.51 19.46
N SER A 506 -1.68 -3.85 19.27
CA SER A 506 -0.38 -4.43 19.63
C SER A 506 -0.25 -4.65 21.14
N GLU A 507 0.44 -5.73 21.50
CA GLU A 507 0.73 -6.11 22.88
C GLU A 507 2.05 -5.51 23.38
N SER A 508 2.81 -4.85 22.52
CA SER A 508 4.12 -4.31 22.88
C SER A 508 4.00 -3.31 24.03
N PRO A 509 4.79 -3.48 25.11
CA PRO A 509 4.84 -2.51 26.20
C PRO A 509 5.43 -1.17 25.75
N ASP A 510 6.17 -1.15 24.64
CA ASP A 510 6.80 0.02 24.04
C ASP A 510 5.96 0.64 22.92
N LEU A 511 4.68 0.26 22.81
CA LEU A 511 3.77 0.88 21.87
C LEU A 511 3.68 2.40 22.09
N GLY A 512 3.98 3.15 21.03
CA GLY A 512 3.90 4.59 21.01
C GLY A 512 3.53 5.14 19.64
N ILE A 513 3.47 6.47 19.57
CA ILE A 513 3.33 7.21 18.32
C ILE A 513 4.70 7.78 17.97
N LEU A 514 5.22 7.38 16.80
CA LEU A 514 6.41 7.97 16.21
C LEU A 514 5.98 9.17 15.36
N PHE A 515 6.69 10.28 15.50
CA PHE A 515 6.51 11.50 14.72
C PHE A 515 7.82 11.83 14.02
N GLU A 516 7.83 11.80 12.69
CA GLU A 516 8.95 12.26 11.88
C GLU A 516 8.61 13.64 11.29
N LEU A 517 9.42 14.66 11.60
CA LEU A 517 9.23 16.02 11.11
C LEU A 517 9.90 16.14 9.75
N GLY A 518 9.11 16.18 8.69
CA GLY A 518 9.58 16.13 7.31
C GLY A 518 9.60 17.50 6.62
N VAL A 519 10.54 17.66 5.69
CA VAL A 519 10.56 18.73 4.69
C VAL A 519 10.71 18.12 3.31
N THR A 520 9.71 18.34 2.45
CA THR A 520 9.81 18.03 1.02
C THR A 520 10.40 19.25 0.30
N PHE A 521 11.34 19.01 -0.59
CA PHE A 521 12.10 20.07 -1.24
C PHE A 521 12.41 19.76 -2.70
N ILE A 522 12.82 20.80 -3.42
CA ILE A 522 13.47 20.71 -4.72
C ILE A 522 14.87 21.36 -4.62
N ARG A 523 15.87 20.71 -5.21
CA ARG A 523 17.24 21.23 -5.24
C ARG A 523 17.37 22.28 -6.34
N ASN A 524 17.87 23.46 -6.00
CA ASN A 524 17.94 24.58 -6.94
C ASN A 524 18.89 24.30 -8.11
N SER A 525 19.96 23.52 -7.90
CA SER A 525 20.98 23.25 -8.91
C SER A 525 20.64 22.11 -9.88
N THR A 526 19.82 21.14 -9.47
CA THR A 526 19.49 19.96 -10.29
C THR A 526 18.01 19.85 -10.64
N GLY A 527 17.12 20.55 -9.94
CA GLY A 527 15.67 20.37 -10.05
C GLY A 527 15.16 19.06 -9.41
N GLU A 528 16.04 18.30 -8.76
CA GLU A 528 15.66 17.02 -8.12
C GLU A 528 14.80 17.27 -6.89
N ARG A 529 13.72 16.48 -6.76
CA ARG A 529 12.87 16.49 -5.58
C ARG A 529 13.33 15.44 -4.59
N GLY A 530 13.26 15.79 -3.31
CA GLY A 530 13.62 14.88 -2.23
C GLY A 530 12.87 15.19 -0.94
N GLU A 531 13.09 14.34 0.07
CA GLU A 531 12.53 14.56 1.38
C GLU A 531 13.52 14.27 2.51
N LEU A 532 13.62 15.23 3.43
CA LEU A 532 14.48 15.18 4.60
C LEU A 532 13.66 15.09 5.88
N SER A 533 14.11 14.24 6.80
CA SER A 533 13.77 14.31 8.20
C SER A 533 14.58 15.42 8.88
N CYS A 534 13.87 16.37 9.47
CA CYS A 534 14.41 17.40 10.34
C CYS A 534 14.62 16.91 11.79
N GLY A 535 14.30 15.64 12.03
CA GLY A 535 14.32 15.00 13.33
C GLY A 535 13.00 14.29 13.63
N TRP A 536 12.99 13.52 14.71
CA TRP A 536 11.88 12.68 15.11
C TRP A 536 11.57 12.85 16.60
N ALA A 537 10.34 12.55 16.99
CA ALA A 537 9.89 12.52 18.38
C ALA A 537 9.06 11.25 18.60
N PHE A 538 9.03 10.75 19.82
CA PHE A 538 8.29 9.55 20.17
C PHE A 538 7.48 9.76 21.45
N LEU A 539 6.21 9.35 21.40
CA LEU A 539 5.30 9.36 22.55
C LEU A 539 4.90 7.92 22.86
N LYS A 540 5.58 7.29 23.82
CA LYS A 540 5.14 6.01 24.42
C LYS A 540 3.74 6.21 25.02
N LEU A 541 2.79 5.32 24.74
CA LEU A 541 1.40 5.50 25.13
C LEU A 541 1.05 4.93 26.51
N THR A 542 1.99 4.20 27.10
CA THR A 542 1.93 3.65 28.45
C THR A 542 3.02 4.25 29.33
N ASP A 543 2.77 4.35 30.63
CA ASP A 543 3.81 4.63 31.62
C ASP A 543 4.65 3.38 31.93
N ASP A 544 5.68 3.52 32.75
CA ASP A 544 6.57 2.42 33.14
C ASP A 544 5.85 1.31 33.93
N ALA A 545 4.65 1.60 34.47
CA ALA A 545 3.78 0.63 35.13
C ALA A 545 2.75 0.00 34.18
N GLY A 546 2.78 0.35 32.89
CA GLY A 546 1.87 -0.17 31.87
C GLY A 546 0.51 0.53 31.79
N ASN A 547 0.28 1.61 32.54
CA ASN A 547 -1.00 2.33 32.52
C ASN A 547 -1.06 3.28 31.32
N PRO A 548 -2.25 3.49 30.70
CA PRO A 548 -2.41 4.46 29.62
C PRO A 548 -2.03 5.89 30.05
N LEU A 549 -1.37 6.62 29.16
CA LEU A 549 -1.01 8.02 29.42
C LEU A 549 -2.25 8.92 29.67
N PRO A 550 -2.17 9.86 30.63
CA PRO A 550 -3.28 10.76 30.92
C PRO A 550 -3.52 11.77 29.79
N ASN A 551 -4.78 12.20 29.65
CA ASN A 551 -5.18 13.24 28.70
C ASN A 551 -4.65 14.61 29.14
N ARG A 552 -3.53 15.04 28.54
CA ARG A 552 -2.91 16.36 28.76
C ARG A 552 -2.06 16.76 27.56
N THR A 553 -1.46 17.95 27.66
CA THR A 553 -0.45 18.41 26.71
C THR A 553 0.91 17.81 27.07
N TYR A 554 1.61 17.30 26.05
CA TYR A 554 2.95 16.76 26.10
C TYR A 554 3.87 17.61 25.22
N GLU A 555 5.03 17.96 25.75
CA GLU A 555 6.09 18.63 25.01
C GLU A 555 7.25 17.66 24.80
N LEU A 556 7.35 17.11 23.59
CA LEU A 556 8.33 16.10 23.23
C LEU A 556 9.59 16.79 22.69
N PRO A 557 10.80 16.40 23.16
CA PRO A 557 12.03 16.80 22.49
C PRO A 557 12.07 16.16 21.10
N VAL A 558 12.60 16.90 20.13
CA VAL A 558 12.90 16.34 18.82
C VAL A 558 14.35 15.88 18.83
N ASN A 559 14.58 14.64 18.41
CA ASN A 559 15.87 13.97 18.27
C ASN A 559 16.34 14.08 16.82
N GLY A 560 17.65 14.15 16.60
CA GLY A 560 18.23 14.10 15.26
C GLY A 560 18.37 12.67 14.78
N GLY A 561 18.82 12.49 13.54
CA GLY A 561 19.03 11.16 12.98
C GLY A 561 17.72 10.47 12.61
N THR A 562 17.74 9.14 12.61
CA THR A 562 16.57 8.27 12.44
C THR A 562 16.09 7.73 13.79
N PRO A 563 14.85 7.19 13.88
CA PRO A 563 14.35 6.53 15.09
C PRO A 563 15.20 5.35 15.58
N TYR A 564 16.06 4.81 14.71
CA TYR A 564 16.95 3.69 14.98
C TYR A 564 18.38 4.13 15.36
N GLU A 565 18.68 5.42 15.27
CA GLU A 565 19.94 6.02 15.68
C GLU A 565 19.83 6.59 17.10
N GLN A 566 20.83 6.33 17.94
CA GLN A 566 20.92 6.88 19.29
C GLN A 566 21.82 8.12 19.34
N ASP A 567 21.49 9.07 20.23
CA ASP A 567 22.32 10.23 20.59
C ASP A 567 22.72 11.18 19.44
N VAL A 568 21.91 11.29 18.39
CA VAL A 568 22.13 12.24 17.30
C VAL A 568 21.49 13.60 17.62
N ALA A 569 22.32 14.64 17.74
CA ALA A 569 21.84 16.01 18.01
C ALA A 569 21.17 16.63 16.77
N VAL A 570 20.05 17.36 16.98
CA VAL A 570 19.31 18.04 15.90
C VAL A 570 20.03 19.29 15.37
N GLU A 571 20.77 20.02 16.21
CA GLU A 571 21.55 21.18 15.79
C GLU A 571 23.06 20.89 15.77
N ALA A 572 23.74 21.38 14.73
CA ALA A 572 25.18 21.56 14.73
C ALA A 572 25.51 22.87 15.45
N SER A 573 25.97 22.85 16.70
CA SER A 573 26.74 23.98 17.20
C SER A 573 27.73 23.62 18.32
N VAL A 574 28.99 24.00 18.06
CA VAL A 574 30.11 24.26 18.97
C VAL A 574 30.87 23.05 19.53
N THR A 575 32.07 22.87 18.97
CA THR A 575 33.29 22.26 19.53
C THR A 575 33.12 21.50 20.86
N LYS A 576 33.30 20.18 20.81
CA LYS A 576 33.67 19.33 21.96
C LYS A 576 34.87 19.98 22.66
N GLY A 577 34.64 20.73 23.74
CA GLY A 577 35.75 21.47 24.34
C GLY A 577 35.48 22.35 25.54
N THR A 578 34.50 22.08 26.42
CA THR A 578 34.56 22.45 27.87
C THR A 578 33.33 21.90 28.61
N PRO A 579 33.43 21.53 29.91
CA PRO A 579 32.26 21.16 30.72
C PRO A 579 31.39 22.40 30.93
N ALA A 580 30.19 22.41 30.34
CA ALA A 580 29.26 23.52 30.46
C ALA A 580 28.68 23.60 31.90
N GLY A 581 28.66 24.79 32.50
CA GLY A 581 28.00 25.01 33.79
C GLY A 581 26.47 24.86 33.70
N VAL A 582 25.80 24.60 34.83
CA VAL A 582 24.34 24.35 34.92
C VAL A 582 23.50 25.41 34.20
N LEU A 583 23.88 26.70 34.28
CA LEU A 583 23.19 27.78 33.58
C LEU A 583 23.30 27.67 32.05
N GLN A 584 24.46 27.24 31.53
CA GLN A 584 24.68 27.03 30.10
C GLN A 584 23.94 25.79 29.60
N GLN A 585 23.86 24.74 30.43
CA GLN A 585 23.05 23.55 30.16
C GLN A 585 21.55 23.88 30.13
N MET A 586 21.06 24.74 31.04
CA MET A 586 19.68 25.26 31.01
C MET A 586 19.40 26.14 29.79
N LEU A 587 20.36 26.98 29.38
CA LEU A 587 20.26 27.80 28.16
C LEU A 587 20.26 26.92 26.88
N GLN A 588 21.03 25.83 26.87
CA GLN A 588 21.04 24.84 25.78
C GLN A 588 19.73 24.04 25.72
N ALA A 589 19.18 23.60 26.85
CA ALA A 589 17.86 22.95 26.91
C ALA A 589 16.74 23.86 26.39
N ARG A 590 16.85 25.18 26.61
CA ARG A 590 15.94 26.19 26.04
C ARG A 590 16.12 26.42 24.54
N ARG A 591 17.10 25.81 23.87
CA ARG A 591 17.29 25.92 22.41
C ARG A 591 16.85 24.68 21.65
N GLN A 592 16.57 23.57 22.33
CA GLN A 592 16.17 22.34 21.67
C GLN A 592 14.84 22.48 20.92
N PRO A 593 14.71 21.85 19.74
CA PRO A 593 13.45 21.78 19.03
C PRO A 593 12.45 20.89 19.78
N ARG A 594 11.17 21.29 19.75
CA ARG A 594 10.11 20.59 20.49
C ARG A 594 8.87 20.42 19.64
N LEU A 595 8.21 19.27 19.80
CA LEU A 595 6.88 18.97 19.28
C LEU A 595 5.87 19.02 20.43
N ILE A 596 4.77 19.77 20.25
CA ILE A 596 3.71 19.91 21.24
C ILE A 596 2.46 19.16 20.76
N ILE A 597 2.03 18.19 21.56
CA ILE A 597 0.89 17.31 21.28
C ILE A 597 -0.06 17.33 22.46
N LYS A 598 -1.35 17.25 22.20
CA LYS A 598 -2.36 17.16 23.26
C LYS A 598 -3.15 15.87 23.12
N LEU A 599 -3.07 14.97 24.10
CA LEU A 599 -4.00 13.84 24.21
C LEU A 599 -5.36 14.35 24.69
N LYS A 600 -6.45 13.84 24.10
CA LYS A 600 -7.81 14.31 24.37
C LYS A 600 -8.78 13.15 24.60
N SER A 601 -9.72 13.37 25.51
CA SER A 601 -10.91 12.54 25.63
C SER A 601 -11.84 12.81 24.44
N THR A 602 -12.43 11.76 23.88
CA THR A 602 -13.43 11.85 22.82
C THR A 602 -14.85 11.95 23.36
N SER A 603 -15.82 12.28 22.50
CA SER A 603 -17.24 12.12 22.83
C SER A 603 -17.64 10.65 22.79
N SER A 604 -18.75 10.29 23.45
CA SER A 604 -19.30 8.93 23.40
C SER A 604 -19.63 8.51 21.95
N GLN A 605 -20.13 9.44 21.14
CA GLN A 605 -20.46 9.18 19.74
C GLN A 605 -19.24 8.82 18.89
N ILE A 606 -18.16 9.60 19.00
CA ILE A 606 -16.92 9.32 18.26
C ILE A 606 -16.33 7.99 18.70
N ARG A 607 -16.33 7.69 20.01
CA ARG A 607 -15.87 6.37 20.49
C ARG A 607 -16.63 5.22 19.87
N LYS A 608 -17.97 5.31 19.80
CA LYS A 608 -18.79 4.26 19.17
C LYS A 608 -18.39 4.04 17.71
N GLN A 609 -18.19 5.10 16.94
CA GLN A 609 -17.76 4.99 15.54
C GLN A 609 -16.33 4.46 15.41
N LEU A 610 -15.40 4.88 16.26
CA LEU A 610 -14.04 4.36 16.27
C LEU A 610 -14.02 2.85 16.52
N CYS A 611 -14.89 2.33 17.38
CA CYS A 611 -15.01 0.89 17.62
C CYS A 611 -15.49 0.09 16.40
N LEU A 612 -16.02 0.73 15.36
CA LEU A 612 -16.42 0.07 14.11
C LEU A 612 -15.24 -0.08 13.14
N LEU A 613 -14.14 0.62 13.38
CA LEU A 613 -12.96 0.63 12.49
C LEU A 613 -12.03 -0.56 12.79
N PRO A 614 -11.12 -0.90 11.85
CA PRO A 614 -10.11 -1.94 12.02
C PRO A 614 -9.30 -1.81 13.32
N ASP A 615 -8.66 -2.92 13.70
CA ASP A 615 -7.90 -3.03 14.95
C ASP A 615 -6.70 -2.07 14.98
N THR A 616 -6.08 -1.85 13.82
CA THR A 616 -4.98 -0.90 13.67
C THR A 616 -5.27 0.08 12.54
N LEU A 617 -5.41 1.36 12.86
CA LEU A 617 -5.63 2.43 11.90
C LEU A 617 -5.29 3.79 12.53
N LEU A 618 -4.60 4.63 11.76
CA LEU A 618 -4.25 6.00 12.12
C LEU A 618 -4.79 6.97 11.07
N HIS A 619 -5.65 7.92 11.48
CA HIS A 619 -6.19 8.91 10.55
C HIS A 619 -6.68 10.19 11.27
N SER A 620 -7.04 11.22 10.49
CA SER A 620 -7.80 12.38 10.98
C SER A 620 -9.16 11.96 11.56
N LEU A 621 -9.50 12.54 12.71
CA LEU A 621 -10.78 12.36 13.40
C LEU A 621 -11.96 12.85 12.57
N SER A 622 -11.73 13.80 11.68
CA SER A 622 -12.78 14.34 10.85
C SER A 622 -13.38 13.26 9.93
N CYS A 623 -12.61 12.27 9.50
CA CYS A 623 -13.03 11.21 8.57
C CYS A 623 -13.72 10.01 9.21
N VAL A 624 -13.78 9.91 10.54
CA VAL A 624 -14.23 8.70 11.26
C VAL A 624 -15.60 8.21 10.80
N HIS A 625 -16.54 9.12 10.55
CA HIS A 625 -17.89 8.77 10.11
C HIS A 625 -17.92 8.15 8.70
N LEU A 626 -17.15 8.68 7.74
CA LEU A 626 -17.05 8.12 6.39
C LEU A 626 -16.36 6.76 6.40
N LEU A 627 -15.28 6.63 7.19
CA LEU A 627 -14.57 5.36 7.37
C LEU A 627 -15.49 4.28 7.96
N ALA A 628 -16.32 4.64 8.95
CA ALA A 628 -17.30 3.73 9.55
C ALA A 628 -18.40 3.33 8.56
N LEU A 629 -18.89 4.25 7.74
CA LEU A 629 -19.89 3.95 6.69
C LEU A 629 -19.31 3.03 5.61
N HIS A 630 -18.09 3.29 5.14
CA HIS A 630 -17.39 2.40 4.23
C HIS A 630 -17.21 1.00 4.85
N ARG A 631 -16.79 0.94 6.12
CA ARG A 631 -16.62 -0.34 6.83
C ARG A 631 -17.94 -1.10 6.98
N GLN A 632 -19.07 -0.41 7.14
CA GLN A 632 -20.39 -1.03 7.12
C GLN A 632 -20.75 -1.60 5.72
N LEU A 633 -20.50 -0.85 4.64
CA LEU A 633 -20.75 -1.33 3.28
C LEU A 633 -19.90 -2.56 2.94
N LEU A 634 -18.66 -2.57 3.43
CA LEU A 634 -17.77 -3.71 3.33
C LEU A 634 -18.36 -4.94 4.05
N ALA A 635 -18.86 -4.78 5.28
CA ALA A 635 -19.50 -5.85 6.05
C ALA A 635 -20.74 -6.40 5.34
N ASP A 636 -21.66 -5.53 4.89
CA ASP A 636 -22.86 -5.93 4.17
C ASP A 636 -22.51 -6.74 2.91
N THR A 637 -21.55 -6.23 2.13
CA THR A 637 -21.16 -6.85 0.87
C THR A 637 -20.48 -8.20 1.09
N LEU A 638 -19.57 -8.28 2.06
CA LEU A 638 -18.75 -9.48 2.26
C LEU A 638 -19.41 -10.55 3.12
N LEU A 639 -20.35 -10.18 3.99
CA LEU A 639 -20.97 -11.08 4.98
C LEU A 639 -22.44 -11.37 4.70
N MET A 640 -23.19 -10.45 4.07
CA MET A 640 -24.65 -10.60 3.89
C MET A 640 -25.05 -10.83 2.44
N ASN A 641 -24.49 -10.05 1.52
CA ASN A 641 -24.94 -10.03 0.12
C ASN A 641 -24.33 -11.15 -0.73
N ARG A 642 -23.40 -11.93 -0.19
CA ARG A 642 -22.80 -13.05 -0.91
C ARG A 642 -23.69 -14.28 -0.83
N PRO A 643 -24.05 -14.90 -1.98
CA PRO A 643 -24.86 -16.11 -1.99
C PRO A 643 -24.12 -17.29 -1.35
N THR A 644 -22.79 -17.29 -1.40
CA THR A 644 -21.95 -18.24 -0.68
C THR A 644 -20.65 -17.58 -0.26
N MET A 645 -20.23 -17.83 0.98
CA MET A 645 -18.94 -17.39 1.51
C MET A 645 -17.75 -18.11 0.87
N GLN A 646 -17.99 -19.22 0.16
CA GLN A 646 -16.96 -20.07 -0.43
C GLN A 646 -16.43 -19.55 -1.77
N ASN A 647 -17.19 -18.68 -2.45
CA ASN A 647 -16.85 -18.21 -3.78
C ASN A 647 -16.20 -16.82 -3.75
N ALA A 648 -14.94 -16.72 -4.16
CA ALA A 648 -14.22 -15.45 -4.19
C ALA A 648 -14.27 -14.74 -5.56
N ASP A 649 -15.36 -14.94 -6.30
CA ASP A 649 -15.66 -14.19 -7.53
C ASP A 649 -15.60 -12.68 -7.29
N LEU A 650 -15.28 -11.98 -8.37
CA LEU A 650 -15.27 -10.52 -8.43
C LEU A 650 -16.65 -9.98 -8.05
N ILE A 651 -16.67 -9.06 -7.08
CA ILE A 651 -17.92 -8.44 -6.61
C ILE A 651 -18.09 -7.11 -7.31
N CYS A 652 -19.18 -6.93 -8.07
CA CYS A 652 -19.48 -5.64 -8.71
C CYS A 652 -19.91 -4.62 -7.65
N ASN A 653 -18.96 -3.81 -7.16
CA ASN A 653 -19.20 -2.74 -6.19
C ASN A 653 -18.14 -1.64 -6.39
N PRO A 654 -18.47 -0.56 -7.12
CA PRO A 654 -17.50 0.49 -7.47
C PRO A 654 -17.04 1.28 -6.25
N VAL A 655 -17.87 1.37 -5.22
CA VAL A 655 -17.50 2.08 -3.99
C VAL A 655 -16.41 1.31 -3.26
N LEU A 656 -16.54 -0.01 -3.11
CA LEU A 656 -15.55 -0.82 -2.40
C LEU A 656 -14.24 -0.98 -3.17
N SER A 657 -14.29 -1.03 -4.51
CA SER A 657 -13.08 -1.08 -5.34
C SER A 657 -12.29 0.23 -5.30
N THR A 658 -12.98 1.39 -5.32
CA THR A 658 -12.33 2.68 -5.51
C THR A 658 -12.14 3.53 -4.25
N PHE A 659 -12.95 3.33 -3.19
CA PHE A 659 -12.81 4.08 -1.93
C PHE A 659 -11.43 3.97 -1.28
N PRO A 660 -10.75 2.81 -1.26
CA PRO A 660 -9.39 2.71 -0.74
C PRO A 660 -8.40 3.59 -1.52
N VAL A 661 -8.53 3.66 -2.85
CA VAL A 661 -7.69 4.51 -3.70
C VAL A 661 -7.96 5.99 -3.39
N LEU A 662 -9.23 6.36 -3.23
CA LEU A 662 -9.64 7.70 -2.83
C LEU A 662 -9.12 8.09 -1.44
N LEU A 663 -9.08 7.15 -0.49
CA LEU A 663 -8.59 7.39 0.88
C LEU A 663 -7.12 7.86 0.90
N ASP A 664 -6.31 7.42 -0.07
CA ASP A 664 -4.91 7.84 -0.20
C ASP A 664 -4.74 9.19 -0.94
N GLN A 665 -5.82 9.78 -1.46
CA GLN A 665 -5.84 11.09 -2.13
C GLN A 665 -6.63 12.10 -1.28
N SER A 666 -5.91 12.90 -0.47
CA SER A 666 -6.54 13.78 0.52
C SER A 666 -7.51 14.80 -0.07
N ASP A 667 -7.25 15.29 -1.29
CA ASP A 667 -8.11 16.25 -1.98
C ASP A 667 -9.45 15.65 -2.43
N LEU A 668 -9.45 14.41 -2.91
CA LEU A 668 -10.68 13.68 -3.23
C LEU A 668 -11.42 13.21 -1.97
N LEU A 669 -10.70 12.87 -0.91
CA LEU A 669 -11.32 12.62 0.40
C LEU A 669 -12.01 13.88 0.95
N ASP A 670 -11.38 15.04 0.81
CA ASP A 670 -11.96 16.33 1.21
C ASP A 670 -13.18 16.70 0.34
N ALA A 671 -13.13 16.41 -0.95
CA ALA A 671 -14.26 16.53 -1.87
C ALA A 671 -15.47 15.69 -1.41
N LEU A 672 -15.24 14.41 -1.09
CA LEU A 672 -16.29 13.51 -0.57
C LEU A 672 -16.85 14.01 0.75
N ARG A 673 -15.99 14.49 1.66
CA ARG A 673 -16.40 15.06 2.95
C ARG A 673 -17.28 16.28 2.78
N ALA A 674 -16.94 17.17 1.85
CA ALA A 674 -17.74 18.35 1.56
C ALA A 674 -19.11 17.95 1.00
N ALA A 675 -19.15 17.06 0.00
CA ALA A 675 -20.39 16.57 -0.58
C ALA A 675 -21.28 15.84 0.46
N TRP A 676 -20.67 15.05 1.34
CA TRP A 676 -21.38 14.38 2.42
C TRP A 676 -21.96 15.37 3.44
N LEU A 677 -21.20 16.39 3.83
CA LEU A 677 -21.69 17.41 4.77
C LEU A 677 -22.91 18.15 4.20
N ASP A 678 -22.87 18.51 2.92
CA ASP A 678 -23.99 19.15 2.23
C ASP A 678 -25.23 18.25 2.25
N ALA A 679 -25.08 16.96 1.92
CA ALA A 679 -26.16 15.99 2.01
C ALA A 679 -26.69 15.86 3.45
N GLU A 680 -25.80 15.71 4.43
CA GLU A 680 -26.14 15.52 5.84
C GLU A 680 -26.92 16.72 6.42
N ILE A 681 -26.64 17.95 6.00
CA ILE A 681 -27.39 19.14 6.44
C ILE A 681 -28.86 19.06 6.02
N THR A 682 -29.16 18.45 4.87
CA THR A 682 -30.53 18.28 4.37
C THR A 682 -31.29 17.13 5.03
N MET A 683 -30.59 16.21 5.70
CA MET A 683 -31.22 15.03 6.32
C MET A 683 -31.98 15.36 7.60
N SER A 684 -33.15 14.75 7.77
CA SER A 684 -33.90 14.78 9.02
C SER A 684 -33.21 13.99 10.14
N ARG A 685 -33.59 14.25 11.40
CA ARG A 685 -33.06 13.51 12.56
C ARG A 685 -33.39 12.01 12.54
N ALA A 686 -34.47 11.60 11.86
CA ALA A 686 -34.84 10.20 11.72
C ALA A 686 -33.91 9.51 10.71
N GLN A 687 -33.72 10.13 9.54
CA GLN A 687 -32.78 9.68 8.50
C GLN A 687 -31.36 9.52 9.03
N LYS A 688 -30.87 10.47 9.85
CA LYS A 688 -29.53 10.38 10.46
C LYS A 688 -29.34 9.23 11.46
N ARG A 689 -30.42 8.57 11.88
CA ARG A 689 -30.39 7.40 12.78
C ARG A 689 -30.67 6.09 12.05
N ASP A 690 -31.15 6.16 10.82
CA ASP A 690 -31.45 5.01 10.00
C ASP A 690 -30.19 4.60 9.22
N LEU A 691 -29.59 3.48 9.62
CA LEU A 691 -28.40 2.94 8.97
C LEU A 691 -28.64 2.61 7.50
N SER A 692 -29.82 2.08 7.15
CA SER A 692 -30.13 1.70 5.78
C SER A 692 -30.15 2.93 4.87
N PHE A 693 -30.82 3.98 5.33
CA PHE A 693 -30.85 5.28 4.65
C PHE A 693 -29.44 5.87 4.50
N LEU A 694 -28.65 5.89 5.58
CA LEU A 694 -27.29 6.44 5.54
C LEU A 694 -26.39 5.72 4.53
N LYS A 695 -26.49 4.39 4.43
CA LYS A 695 -25.73 3.61 3.43
C LYS A 695 -26.13 3.97 2.00
N GLN A 696 -27.43 4.03 1.71
CA GLN A 696 -27.94 4.37 0.38
C GLN A 696 -27.53 5.79 -0.01
N GLU A 697 -27.67 6.74 0.91
CA GLU A 697 -27.27 8.12 0.66
C GLU A 697 -25.74 8.25 0.52
N PHE A 698 -24.94 7.46 1.25
CA PHE A 698 -23.49 7.45 1.09
C PHE A 698 -23.07 6.96 -0.29
N ILE A 699 -23.64 5.85 -0.77
CA ILE A 699 -23.38 5.36 -2.12
C ILE A 699 -23.79 6.40 -3.15
N LYS A 700 -24.98 7.00 -3.01
CA LYS A 700 -25.48 8.04 -3.91
C LYS A 700 -24.52 9.23 -3.96
N VAL A 701 -24.16 9.80 -2.81
CA VAL A 701 -23.22 10.93 -2.70
C VAL A 701 -21.87 10.56 -3.31
N TYR A 702 -21.34 9.37 -3.02
CA TYR A 702 -20.06 8.92 -3.56
C TYR A 702 -20.08 8.88 -5.10
N MET A 703 -21.09 8.22 -5.68
CA MET A 703 -21.25 8.09 -7.13
C MET A 703 -21.51 9.44 -7.81
N SER A 704 -22.26 10.33 -7.16
CA SER A 704 -22.62 11.64 -7.71
C SER A 704 -21.59 12.73 -7.44
N SER A 705 -20.48 12.46 -6.74
CA SER A 705 -19.47 13.48 -6.40
C SER A 705 -18.02 13.14 -6.70
N VAL A 706 -17.53 11.95 -6.36
CA VAL A 706 -16.08 11.67 -6.39
C VAL A 706 -15.69 10.47 -7.23
N TYR A 707 -16.62 9.56 -7.47
CA TYR A 707 -16.36 8.36 -8.27
C TYR A 707 -15.80 8.71 -9.66
N PHE A 708 -16.45 9.61 -10.41
CA PHE A 708 -15.98 10.02 -11.73
C PHE A 708 -14.69 10.86 -11.69
N LEU A 709 -14.41 11.58 -10.60
CA LEU A 709 -13.17 12.36 -10.46
C LEU A 709 -11.95 11.43 -10.45
N LEU A 710 -12.06 10.24 -9.84
CA LEU A 710 -10.99 9.25 -9.84
C LEU A 710 -10.60 8.79 -11.25
N HIS A 711 -11.55 8.82 -12.19
CA HIS A 711 -11.40 8.35 -13.57
C HIS A 711 -11.43 9.50 -14.58
N SER A 712 -11.40 10.75 -14.12
CA SER A 712 -11.46 11.91 -14.99
C SER A 712 -10.09 12.12 -15.66
N PRO A 713 -10.01 12.12 -17.00
CA PRO A 713 -8.75 12.39 -17.70
C PRO A 713 -8.29 13.84 -17.48
N SER A 714 -9.23 14.74 -17.16
CA SER A 714 -8.96 16.15 -16.85
C SER A 714 -8.37 16.33 -15.45
N LEU A 715 -8.45 15.33 -14.56
CA LEU A 715 -7.84 15.37 -13.24
C LEU A 715 -6.40 14.83 -13.30
N PRO A 716 -5.37 15.67 -13.17
CA PRO A 716 -3.98 15.20 -13.23
C PRO A 716 -3.67 14.20 -12.12
N CYS A 717 -2.69 13.30 -12.31
CA CYS A 717 -2.29 12.34 -11.27
C CYS A 717 -1.95 13.03 -9.94
N HIS A 718 -2.38 12.43 -8.82
CA HIS A 718 -2.08 12.97 -7.49
C HIS A 718 -0.57 12.91 -7.21
N ARG A 719 0.04 14.06 -6.92
CA ARG A 719 1.45 14.17 -6.54
C ARG A 719 1.59 15.02 -5.29
N TRP A 720 2.19 14.42 -4.26
CA TRP A 720 2.43 15.08 -2.98
C TRP A 720 3.39 16.27 -3.11
N ALA A 721 3.07 17.36 -2.40
CA ALA A 721 3.92 18.54 -2.24
C ALA A 721 4.33 19.17 -3.58
N ASP A 722 3.36 19.26 -4.49
CA ASP A 722 3.51 19.89 -5.80
C ASP A 722 2.50 21.03 -5.93
N PRO A 723 2.79 22.24 -5.41
CA PRO A 723 1.78 23.30 -5.27
C PRO A 723 1.03 23.66 -6.57
N PRO A 724 1.70 23.79 -7.74
CA PRO A 724 1.01 24.07 -9.00
C PRO A 724 0.02 22.96 -9.39
N LEU A 725 0.42 21.69 -9.21
CA LEU A 725 -0.42 20.54 -9.54
C LEU A 725 -1.58 20.37 -8.54
N GLU A 726 -1.31 20.59 -7.26
CA GLU A 726 -2.33 20.59 -6.20
C GLU A 726 -3.39 21.68 -6.48
N GLU A 727 -2.95 22.88 -6.90
CA GLU A 727 -3.85 23.97 -7.29
C GLU A 727 -4.65 23.63 -8.55
N GLN A 728 -4.02 23.02 -9.56
CA GLN A 728 -4.70 22.54 -10.76
C GLN A 728 -5.77 21.49 -10.42
N ARG A 729 -5.43 20.49 -9.61
CA ARG A 729 -6.38 19.47 -9.15
C ARG A 729 -7.52 20.09 -8.36
N ALA A 730 -7.23 21.00 -7.42
CA ALA A 730 -8.25 21.70 -6.65
C ALA A 730 -9.24 22.48 -7.54
N ARG A 731 -8.74 23.17 -8.59
CA ARG A 731 -9.59 23.84 -9.58
C ARG A 731 -10.52 22.86 -10.29
N VAL A 732 -9.98 21.77 -10.82
CA VAL A 732 -10.78 20.73 -11.52
C VAL A 732 -11.85 20.17 -10.59
N ILE A 733 -11.46 19.71 -9.40
CA ILE A 733 -12.40 19.17 -8.40
C ILE A 733 -13.51 20.17 -8.08
N TYR A 734 -13.16 21.43 -7.78
CA TYR A 734 -14.13 22.45 -7.42
C TYR A 734 -15.10 22.76 -8.57
N THR A 735 -14.58 23.02 -9.78
CA THR A 735 -15.40 23.34 -10.95
C THR A 735 -16.34 22.20 -11.31
N THR A 736 -15.87 20.95 -11.25
CA THR A 736 -16.71 19.79 -11.55
C THR A 736 -17.81 19.60 -10.51
N LEU A 737 -17.48 19.68 -9.21
CA LEU A 737 -18.48 19.55 -8.14
C LEU A 737 -19.51 20.68 -8.16
N ASP A 738 -19.10 21.92 -8.43
CA ASP A 738 -20.02 23.04 -8.54
C ASP A 738 -20.96 22.86 -9.75
N SER A 739 -20.43 22.44 -10.90
CA SER A 739 -21.24 22.16 -12.10
C SER A 739 -22.28 21.06 -11.85
N LEU A 740 -21.91 20.01 -11.12
CA LEU A 740 -22.83 18.93 -10.77
C LEU A 740 -23.91 19.37 -9.78
N LYS A 741 -23.55 20.19 -8.80
CA LYS A 741 -24.52 20.79 -7.88
C LYS A 741 -25.52 21.66 -8.63
N GLN A 742 -25.06 22.51 -9.55
CA GLN A 742 -25.92 23.35 -10.38
C GLN A 742 -26.84 22.51 -11.29
N SER A 743 -26.30 21.46 -11.94
CA SER A 743 -27.11 20.52 -12.73
C SER A 743 -28.20 19.86 -11.90
N LEU A 744 -27.85 19.35 -10.71
CA LEU A 744 -28.82 18.69 -9.83
C LEU A 744 -29.96 19.63 -9.43
N LEU A 745 -29.65 20.91 -9.16
CA LEU A 745 -30.65 21.93 -8.86
C LEU A 745 -31.53 22.29 -10.06
N ALA A 746 -30.98 22.30 -11.27
CA ALA A 746 -31.68 22.71 -12.48
C ALA A 746 -32.55 21.60 -13.11
N THR A 747 -32.05 20.36 -13.16
CA THR A 747 -32.69 19.25 -13.90
C THR A 747 -33.22 18.15 -12.98
N GLY A 748 -32.90 18.17 -11.68
CA GLY A 748 -33.20 17.07 -10.76
C GLY A 748 -32.39 15.79 -11.04
N GLN A 749 -31.44 15.84 -12.00
CA GLN A 749 -30.57 14.74 -12.37
C GLN A 749 -29.12 15.04 -11.98
N SER A 750 -28.40 13.99 -11.59
CA SER A 750 -26.97 14.08 -11.25
C SER A 750 -26.13 14.17 -12.53
N GLY A 751 -25.90 15.39 -13.02
CA GLY A 751 -24.98 15.70 -14.12
C GLY A 751 -25.52 15.42 -15.53
N GLY A 752 -24.84 15.96 -16.54
CA GLY A 752 -25.06 15.70 -17.96
C GLY A 752 -23.80 15.14 -18.63
N PRO A 753 -23.89 14.52 -19.84
CA PRO A 753 -22.77 13.87 -20.53
C PRO A 753 -21.52 14.75 -20.66
N GLU A 754 -21.72 16.06 -20.79
CA GLU A 754 -20.68 17.07 -20.98
C GLU A 754 -19.77 17.26 -19.76
N VAL A 755 -20.21 16.86 -18.56
CA VAL A 755 -19.36 16.85 -17.35
C VAL A 755 -18.46 15.61 -17.31
N PHE A 756 -18.85 14.56 -18.04
CA PHE A 756 -18.21 13.24 -18.00
C PHE A 756 -17.30 12.98 -19.21
N VAL A 757 -17.47 13.74 -20.29
CA VAL A 757 -16.70 13.60 -21.53
C VAL A 757 -15.96 14.91 -21.78
N ASP A 758 -14.63 14.85 -21.75
CA ASP A 758 -13.79 16.00 -22.06
C ASP A 758 -13.24 15.84 -23.47
N PRO A 759 -13.74 16.58 -24.48
CA PRO A 759 -13.27 16.46 -25.85
C PRO A 759 -11.79 16.89 -26.02
N ALA A 760 -11.21 17.59 -25.04
CA ALA A 760 -9.83 18.04 -25.07
C ALA A 760 -8.82 16.98 -24.56
N HIS A 761 -9.29 15.92 -23.87
CA HIS A 761 -8.41 14.90 -23.29
C HIS A 761 -8.72 13.50 -23.81
N HIS A 762 -7.67 12.70 -24.03
CA HIS A 762 -7.84 11.30 -24.41
C HIS A 762 -8.36 10.51 -23.21
N HIS A 763 -9.55 9.91 -23.38
CA HIS A 763 -10.12 9.02 -22.38
C HIS A 763 -9.32 7.71 -22.31
N ILE A 764 -9.02 7.27 -21.09
CA ILE A 764 -8.39 5.97 -20.84
C ILE A 764 -9.47 4.89 -21.02
N ALA A 765 -9.07 3.73 -21.55
CA ALA A 765 -9.96 2.59 -21.67
C ALA A 765 -10.48 2.18 -20.28
N PHE A 766 -11.79 1.93 -20.19
CA PHE A 766 -12.44 1.48 -18.97
C PHE A 766 -11.85 0.15 -18.49
N ASP A 767 -11.44 0.08 -17.22
CA ASP A 767 -10.91 -1.13 -16.59
C ASP A 767 -11.96 -1.75 -15.66
N ILE A 768 -12.27 -3.04 -15.86
CA ILE A 768 -13.27 -3.76 -15.05
C ILE A 768 -12.90 -3.82 -13.57
N THR A 769 -11.61 -3.70 -13.23
CA THR A 769 -11.13 -3.64 -11.84
C THR A 769 -11.64 -2.40 -11.11
N GLU A 770 -12.07 -1.36 -11.82
CA GLU A 770 -12.68 -0.16 -11.24
C GLU A 770 -14.10 -0.43 -10.73
N LEU A 771 -14.83 -1.36 -11.33
CA LEU A 771 -16.18 -1.76 -10.88
C LEU A 771 -16.17 -2.99 -9.98
N THR A 772 -15.05 -3.72 -9.92
CA THR A 772 -15.00 -5.03 -9.27
C THR A 772 -14.07 -5.04 -8.06
N PHE A 773 -14.65 -5.41 -6.92
CA PHE A 773 -13.92 -5.69 -5.70
C PHE A 773 -13.42 -7.13 -5.70
N ASP A 774 -12.10 -7.30 -5.69
CA ASP A 774 -11.42 -8.60 -5.56
C ASP A 774 -11.00 -8.84 -4.10
N LEU A 775 -11.79 -9.65 -3.40
CA LEU A 775 -11.52 -10.06 -2.02
C LEU A 775 -10.14 -10.72 -1.85
N LEU A 776 -9.70 -11.52 -2.83
CA LEU A 776 -8.45 -12.26 -2.74
C LEU A 776 -7.26 -11.35 -2.96
N LEU A 777 -7.35 -10.40 -3.89
CA LEU A 777 -6.28 -9.44 -4.14
C LEU A 777 -6.05 -8.56 -2.91
N VAL A 778 -7.11 -8.16 -2.24
CA VAL A 778 -7.05 -7.46 -0.95
C VAL A 778 -6.36 -8.33 0.11
N ALA A 779 -6.78 -9.58 0.26
CA ALA A 779 -6.22 -10.50 1.25
C ALA A 779 -4.80 -11.02 0.92
N ARG A 780 -4.33 -10.91 -0.33
CA ARG A 780 -2.97 -11.33 -0.77
C ARG A 780 -1.92 -10.23 -0.62
N LYS A 781 -2.35 -8.97 -0.48
CA LYS A 781 -1.47 -7.83 -0.18
C LYS A 781 -1.09 -7.75 1.31
N GLN A 782 -1.68 -8.62 2.13
CA GLN A 782 -1.35 -8.92 3.52
C GLN A 782 -0.38 -10.11 3.57
#